data_AF-A0A4Q5H3J2-F1
#
_entry.id   AF-A0A4Q5H3J2-F1
#
_cell.length_a   1.000
_cell.length_b   1.000
_cell.length_c   1.000
_cell.angle_alpha   90.00
_cell.angle_beta   90.00
_cell.angle_gamma   90.00
#
_symmetry.space_group_name_H-M   'P 1'
#
loop_
_entity.id
_entity.type
_entity.pdbx_description
1 polymer ?
#
loop_
_entity_poly.entity_id
_entity_poly.type
_entity_poly.pdbx_seq_one_letter_code
_entity_poly.pdbx_strand_id
1 'polypeptide(L)'
;MKRYKRKIRLKYKKERVVLSDVLPFEIPIIFSNRYFYRFLVSYEIEIRDNKIYWNDNKKGLTEKKRDTLLHIIKLLFGCKPNEPIQNSCFDLNKNRRRIPFIYKITHKEKEFRELAVIHPKNQIDIIEFYEKYKELILYYCNISRFSIRRPSDVAKYIFFNDKLHKQKSGLKDDSIEVNINEYEHLKTFFTYKKYTNIFRFYEDYRYQRAEKKYDKLIRFDISKCFDSIYTHSLPWGLLNKEMVKDNIPLSESTFAGKFDEFMQNINYGETNGILIGPEFSRIFAELILQQVDKKVEDYLLKQGLVLRRDYECYRYVDDYFLFYNDDNVKDEILKSFKLELREFKMWISESKTKSYSKPIITELTMAKLKIVDLIDDNIKFKIDEAEKEDEELEEGSEEENPFERIADKFTIYLNPNKLSAKFKTILKETEVEYKDVLNYTLAVISRKIEGIFKKFDLKYKQYAELEKEGKFDEKECRKKYNLEKRLTMFILNILDFIFFLYTVYPKVNSTIKLTVILTTIINYYKGTHNFKKSKVLRFRSVNRDLVLKKIQDEIRLILEKNKCVEHVQVETLYLLIVLKELGKEYQLPEPVLCDYFNCVKNKITSDFLFKNHLNCFSILVLFYYVGNDIQYQRIKEALLLYTTLKIENIDEAKRRRSAELTILLFDLLSCPYIVSAYKKNLLSLYGILDDAIQTDIIGFQKNQKYWFTKWDKINLEKELNAKICQEVYS
;
A
#
# COMPACT_ATOMS: atom_id res chain seq x y z
N MET A 1 0.19 9.91 -28.25
CA MET A 1 -0.72 10.76 -27.44
C MET A 1 -0.11 11.03 -26.06
N LYS A 2 0.33 12.25 -25.76
CA LYS A 2 0.77 12.66 -24.42
C LYS A 2 -0.42 12.53 -23.44
N ARG A 3 -0.29 11.70 -22.41
CA ARG A 3 -1.28 11.56 -21.34
C ARG A 3 -1.37 12.88 -20.58
N TYR A 4 -2.41 13.67 -20.81
CA TYR A 4 -2.71 14.81 -19.97
C TYR A 4 -3.10 14.29 -18.58
N LYS A 5 -2.23 14.53 -17.59
CA LYS A 5 -2.56 14.36 -16.17
C LYS A 5 -3.11 15.70 -15.68
N ARG A 6 -4.33 15.70 -15.15
CA ARG A 6 -4.91 16.89 -14.53
C ARG A 6 -4.08 17.26 -13.29
N LYS A 7 -3.59 18.50 -13.23
CA LYS A 7 -2.82 19.05 -12.10
C LYS A 7 -3.78 19.78 -11.17
N ILE A 8 -3.81 19.39 -9.90
CA ILE A 8 -4.61 20.08 -8.88
C ILE A 8 -3.64 20.69 -7.87
N ARG A 9 -3.79 21.99 -7.60
CA ARG A 9 -2.99 22.70 -6.59
C ARG A 9 -3.48 22.30 -5.21
N LEU A 10 -2.55 21.92 -4.34
CA LEU A 10 -2.86 21.61 -2.95
C LEU A 10 -3.16 22.90 -2.18
N LYS A 11 -4.37 23.00 -1.62
CA LYS A 11 -4.64 23.90 -0.49
C LYS A 11 -3.80 23.41 0.70
N TYR A 12 -3.00 24.31 1.26
CA TYR A 12 -1.85 24.01 2.12
C TYR A 12 -2.28 23.62 3.55
N LYS A 13 -2.90 22.46 3.74
CA LYS A 13 -3.18 21.90 5.08
C LYS A 13 -1.99 21.05 5.52
N LYS A 14 -1.28 21.50 6.57
CA LYS A 14 -0.09 20.84 7.13
C LYS A 14 -0.40 19.42 7.60
N GLU A 15 -1.63 19.16 8.02
CA GLU A 15 -2.13 17.90 8.58
C GLU A 15 -2.05 16.74 7.59
N ARG A 16 -1.88 17.02 6.29
CA ARG A 16 -1.79 16.01 5.25
C ARG A 16 -0.64 15.01 5.42
N VAL A 17 0.36 15.34 6.25
CA VAL A 17 1.48 14.44 6.60
C VAL A 17 0.96 13.09 7.09
N VAL A 18 -0.17 13.07 7.84
CA VAL A 18 -0.76 11.82 8.34
C VAL A 18 -1.31 10.93 7.24
N LEU A 19 -1.58 11.46 6.04
CA LEU A 19 -2.06 10.68 4.90
C LEU A 19 -0.92 10.02 4.12
N SER A 20 0.27 10.61 4.15
CA SER A 20 1.32 10.29 3.19
C SER A 20 2.59 9.70 3.80
N ASP A 21 3.00 10.13 4.99
CA ASP A 21 4.37 9.85 5.49
C ASP A 21 4.41 8.98 6.76
N VAL A 22 3.26 8.69 7.39
CA VAL A 22 3.22 8.02 8.71
C VAL A 22 2.80 6.55 8.69
N LEU A 23 2.16 6.08 7.60
CA LEU A 23 1.68 4.70 7.50
C LEU A 23 2.56 3.87 6.56
N PRO A 24 2.83 2.59 6.88
CA PRO A 24 3.40 1.64 5.93
C PRO A 24 2.45 1.37 4.76
N PHE A 25 3.01 0.95 3.63
CA PHE A 25 2.22 0.56 2.46
C PHE A 25 1.47 -0.76 2.72
N GLU A 26 2.08 -1.70 3.43
CA GLU A 26 1.60 -3.07 3.67
C GLU A 26 0.58 -3.19 4.82
N ILE A 27 -0.52 -2.44 4.75
CA ILE A 27 -1.66 -2.45 5.71
C ILE A 27 -2.98 -2.85 5.01
N PRO A 28 -4.00 -3.43 5.68
CA PRO A 28 -5.25 -3.83 5.03
C PRO A 28 -5.90 -2.73 4.17
N ILE A 29 -6.58 -3.09 3.07
CA ILE A 29 -7.19 -2.10 2.13
C ILE A 29 -8.21 -1.20 2.82
N ILE A 30 -8.93 -1.74 3.80
CA ILE A 30 -9.97 -1.03 4.55
C ILE A 30 -9.40 -0.01 5.56
N PHE A 31 -8.09 -0.05 5.81
CA PHE A 31 -7.41 0.76 6.81
C PHE A 31 -6.72 1.98 6.15
N SER A 32 -7.00 3.18 6.64
CA SER A 32 -6.37 4.42 6.19
C SER A 32 -6.51 5.56 7.21
N ASN A 33 -5.61 6.53 7.16
CA ASN A 33 -5.71 7.75 7.98
C ASN A 33 -6.68 8.82 7.43
N ARG A 34 -7.50 8.52 6.41
CA ARG A 34 -8.38 9.54 5.79
C ARG A 34 -9.36 10.15 6.79
N TYR A 35 -9.99 9.33 7.61
CA TYR A 35 -10.98 9.83 8.56
C TYR A 35 -10.33 10.45 9.79
N PHE A 36 -9.17 9.93 10.23
CA PHE A 36 -8.34 10.60 11.22
C PHE A 36 -7.90 12.01 10.74
N TYR A 37 -7.42 12.15 9.51
CA TYR A 37 -7.13 13.45 8.90
C TYR A 37 -8.34 14.39 8.89
N ARG A 38 -9.52 13.89 8.47
CA ARG A 38 -10.76 14.67 8.50
C ARG A 38 -11.09 15.14 9.91
N PHE A 39 -10.85 14.32 10.93
CA PHE A 39 -11.04 14.70 12.33
C PHE A 39 -10.09 15.84 12.73
N LEU A 40 -8.79 15.71 12.47
CA LEU A 40 -7.80 16.76 12.77
C LEU A 40 -8.17 18.09 12.12
N VAL A 41 -8.52 18.06 10.83
CA VAL A 41 -8.88 19.25 10.06
C VAL A 41 -10.22 19.84 10.50
N SER A 42 -11.18 18.99 10.87
CA SER A 42 -12.52 19.44 11.27
C SER A 42 -12.51 20.11 12.63
N TYR A 43 -11.69 19.64 13.57
CA TYR A 43 -11.61 20.18 14.92
C TYR A 43 -10.39 21.07 15.13
N GLU A 44 -9.66 21.39 14.05
CA GLU A 44 -8.46 22.25 14.06
C GLU A 44 -7.46 21.84 15.14
N ILE A 45 -7.22 20.53 15.24
CA ILE A 45 -6.34 19.96 16.25
C ILE A 45 -4.89 20.24 15.84
N GLU A 46 -4.15 20.88 16.73
CA GLU A 46 -2.75 21.22 16.51
C GLU A 46 -1.90 21.01 17.75
N ILE A 47 -0.60 20.79 17.54
CA ILE A 47 0.39 20.82 18.61
C ILE A 47 1.20 22.10 18.43
N ARG A 48 1.38 22.83 19.54
CA ARG A 48 2.31 23.96 19.66
C ARG A 48 3.00 23.89 21.02
N ASP A 49 4.30 24.02 21.07
CA ASP A 49 5.08 24.06 22.32
C ASP A 49 4.77 22.88 23.27
N ASN A 50 4.66 21.68 22.71
CA ASN A 50 4.28 20.45 23.42
C ASN A 50 2.87 20.47 24.07
N LYS A 51 1.98 21.33 23.58
CA LYS A 51 0.58 21.37 24.01
C LYS A 51 -0.34 21.05 22.85
N ILE A 52 -1.35 20.21 23.09
CA ILE A 52 -2.40 19.92 22.11
C ILE A 52 -3.49 20.97 22.27
N TYR A 53 -3.83 21.65 21.19
CA TYR A 53 -4.94 22.60 21.09
C TYR A 53 -6.01 22.04 20.15
N TRP A 54 -7.26 22.41 20.39
CA TRP A 54 -8.38 22.10 19.51
C TRP A 54 -9.42 23.23 19.55
N ASN A 55 -10.24 23.34 18.50
CA ASN A 55 -11.24 24.40 18.41
C ASN A 55 -12.58 23.96 19.04
N ASP A 56 -12.80 24.42 20.27
CA ASP A 56 -14.05 24.23 21.02
C ASP A 56 -15.19 25.17 20.61
N ASN A 57 -14.88 26.22 19.84
CA ASN A 57 -15.84 27.26 19.45
C ASN A 57 -16.43 27.07 18.05
N LYS A 58 -16.23 25.90 17.45
CA LYS A 58 -16.77 25.60 16.12
C LYS A 58 -18.31 25.67 16.14
N LYS A 59 -18.88 26.42 15.18
CA LYS A 59 -20.33 26.56 15.01
C LYS A 59 -21.00 25.17 14.99
N GLY A 60 -21.92 24.93 15.93
CA GLY A 60 -22.68 23.68 16.06
C GLY A 60 -22.19 22.69 17.13
N LEU A 61 -21.12 22.99 17.89
CA LEU A 61 -20.75 22.24 19.09
C LEU A 61 -21.50 22.76 20.33
N THR A 62 -22.46 21.97 20.80
CA THR A 62 -23.11 22.15 22.11
C THR A 62 -22.11 21.89 23.24
N GLU A 63 -22.35 22.42 24.44
CA GLU A 63 -21.49 22.23 25.62
C GLU A 63 -21.22 20.74 25.90
N LYS A 64 -22.28 19.93 25.87
CA LYS A 64 -22.19 18.45 25.98
C LYS A 64 -21.24 17.82 24.95
N LYS A 65 -21.24 18.30 23.71
CA LYS A 65 -20.34 17.78 22.65
C LYS A 65 -18.88 18.19 22.85
N ARG A 66 -18.62 19.33 23.50
CA ARG A 66 -17.25 19.77 23.83
C ARG A 66 -16.64 18.85 24.88
N ASP A 67 -17.40 18.52 25.91
CA ASP A 67 -16.95 17.57 26.93
C ASP A 67 -16.73 16.16 26.34
N THR A 68 -17.61 15.69 25.45
CA THR A 68 -17.38 14.44 24.70
C THR A 68 -16.09 14.49 23.87
N LEU A 69 -15.85 15.59 23.16
CA LEU A 69 -14.66 15.78 22.33
C LEU A 69 -13.38 15.72 23.17
N LEU A 70 -13.40 16.33 24.36
CA LEU A 70 -12.29 16.28 25.31
C LEU A 70 -11.94 14.84 25.71
N HIS A 71 -12.94 14.03 26.06
CA HIS A 71 -12.72 12.62 26.42
C HIS A 71 -12.12 11.83 25.25
N ILE A 72 -12.60 12.08 24.03
CA ILE A 72 -12.08 11.47 22.79
C ILE A 72 -10.62 11.86 22.56
N ILE A 73 -10.28 13.14 22.68
CA ILE A 73 -8.91 13.65 22.52
C ILE A 73 -7.97 13.00 23.56
N LYS A 74 -8.41 12.92 24.83
CA LYS A 74 -7.64 12.27 25.90
C LYS A 74 -7.38 10.79 25.60
N LEU A 75 -8.39 10.05 25.13
CA LEU A 75 -8.24 8.65 24.73
C LEU A 75 -7.30 8.50 23.52
N LEU A 76 -7.49 9.30 22.48
CA LEU A 76 -6.80 9.18 21.20
C LEU A 76 -5.30 9.51 21.30
N PHE A 77 -4.94 10.46 22.15
CA PHE A 77 -3.54 10.89 22.32
C PHE A 77 -2.84 10.29 23.53
N GLY A 78 -3.55 9.41 24.25
CA GLY A 78 -2.98 8.61 25.32
C GLY A 78 -2.74 9.39 26.62
N CYS A 79 -3.59 10.37 26.89
CA CYS A 79 -3.54 11.23 28.06
C CYS A 79 -4.12 10.52 29.28
N LYS A 80 -3.66 10.88 30.48
CA LYS A 80 -4.26 10.37 31.71
C LYS A 80 -5.67 10.94 31.88
N PRO A 81 -6.63 10.20 32.46
CA PRO A 81 -7.99 10.69 32.70
C PRO A 81 -8.02 12.03 33.45
N ASN A 82 -7.18 12.14 34.48
CA ASN A 82 -7.16 13.26 35.43
C ASN A 82 -6.12 14.34 35.09
N GLU A 83 -5.57 14.38 33.88
CA GLU A 83 -4.64 15.45 33.48
C GLU A 83 -5.37 16.82 33.48
N PRO A 84 -4.79 17.84 34.15
CA PRO A 84 -5.41 19.16 34.27
C PRO A 84 -5.47 19.86 32.91
N ILE A 85 -6.59 20.53 32.65
CA ILE A 85 -6.85 21.25 31.39
C ILE A 85 -6.82 22.74 31.66
N GLN A 86 -6.18 23.49 30.78
CA GLN A 86 -6.26 24.96 30.76
C GLN A 86 -6.52 25.42 29.32
N ASN A 87 -7.60 26.19 29.11
CA ASN A 87 -7.94 26.83 27.83
C ASN A 87 -7.93 25.88 26.61
N SER A 88 -8.68 24.78 26.68
CA SER A 88 -8.78 23.79 25.58
C SER A 88 -7.41 23.27 25.14
N CYS A 89 -6.54 23.05 26.13
CA CYS A 89 -5.18 22.60 25.94
C CYS A 89 -4.69 21.78 27.14
N PHE A 90 -3.80 20.82 26.87
CA PHE A 90 -3.06 20.08 27.91
C PHE A 90 -1.58 19.88 27.51
N ASP A 91 -0.72 19.76 28.52
CA ASP A 91 0.73 19.62 28.36
C ASP A 91 1.14 18.15 28.14
N LEU A 92 1.90 17.90 27.08
CA LEU A 92 2.46 16.59 26.73
C LEU A 92 3.77 16.26 27.46
N ASN A 93 4.39 17.22 28.16
CA ASN A 93 5.75 17.12 28.71
C ASN A 93 5.99 15.93 29.63
N LYS A 94 4.95 15.38 30.30
CA LYS A 94 5.11 14.25 31.23
C LYS A 94 5.04 12.87 30.57
N ASN A 95 4.55 12.74 29.34
CA ASN A 95 4.26 11.45 28.70
C ASN A 95 4.56 11.49 27.19
N ARG A 96 5.83 11.60 26.80
CA ARG A 96 6.21 11.70 25.36
C ARG A 96 6.29 10.36 24.63
N ARG A 97 6.74 9.31 25.31
CA ARG A 97 6.98 8.00 24.70
C ARG A 97 5.69 7.24 24.41
N ARG A 98 5.59 6.65 23.23
CA ARG A 98 4.49 5.76 22.83
C ARG A 98 5.02 4.44 22.31
N ILE A 99 4.19 3.41 22.41
CA ILE A 99 4.51 2.06 21.95
C ILE A 99 3.94 1.94 20.52
N PRO A 100 4.78 1.78 19.49
CA PRO A 100 4.32 1.60 18.12
C PRO A 100 3.67 0.22 17.95
N PHE A 101 2.76 0.11 16.99
CA PHE A 101 2.19 -1.19 16.61
C PHE A 101 3.13 -1.85 15.60
N ILE A 102 3.92 -2.81 16.08
CA ILE A 102 4.84 -3.59 15.26
C ILE A 102 4.15 -4.86 14.78
N TYR A 103 4.22 -5.14 13.49
CA TYR A 103 3.73 -6.37 12.88
C TYR A 103 4.75 -6.90 11.87
N LYS A 104 4.73 -8.21 11.67
CA LYS A 104 5.66 -8.92 10.78
C LYS A 104 4.99 -9.25 9.46
N ILE A 105 5.78 -9.17 8.39
CA ILE A 105 5.45 -9.66 7.06
C ILE A 105 6.58 -10.53 6.51
N THR A 106 6.24 -11.39 5.57
CA THR A 106 7.14 -12.33 4.90
C THR A 106 8.15 -11.59 4.03
N HIS A 107 9.46 -11.82 4.25
CA HIS A 107 10.52 -11.19 3.49
C HIS A 107 11.35 -12.19 2.67
N LYS A 108 11.96 -13.17 3.34
CA LYS A 108 12.62 -14.35 2.72
C LYS A 108 12.01 -15.63 3.32
N GLU A 109 12.38 -16.82 2.83
CA GLU A 109 11.77 -18.09 3.28
C GLU A 109 11.83 -18.31 4.81
N LYS A 110 12.84 -17.76 5.50
CA LYS A 110 13.02 -17.88 6.95
C LYS A 110 13.15 -16.54 7.67
N GLU A 111 12.95 -15.42 6.96
CA GLU A 111 13.13 -14.07 7.53
C GLU A 111 11.84 -13.26 7.41
N PHE A 112 11.50 -12.59 8.50
CA PHE A 112 10.40 -11.64 8.57
C PHE A 112 10.92 -10.22 8.52
N ARG A 113 10.14 -9.33 7.92
CA ARG A 113 10.33 -7.90 7.99
C ARG A 113 9.33 -7.32 8.98
N GLU A 114 9.84 -6.57 9.95
CA GLU A 114 8.99 -5.81 10.86
C GLU A 114 8.60 -4.48 10.22
N LEU A 115 7.33 -4.13 10.39
CA LEU A 115 6.74 -2.87 9.98
C LEU A 115 6.01 -2.26 11.17
N ALA A 116 5.94 -0.94 11.21
CA ALA A 116 5.38 -0.22 12.34
C ALA A 116 4.30 0.79 11.92
N VAL A 117 3.21 0.83 12.70
CA VAL A 117 2.27 1.95 12.72
C VAL A 117 2.48 2.74 14.00
N ILE A 118 2.82 4.02 13.87
CA ILE A 118 3.02 4.89 15.02
C ILE A 118 1.70 5.32 15.65
N HIS A 119 1.76 5.61 16.96
CA HIS A 119 0.61 6.06 17.74
C HIS A 119 0.00 7.36 17.16
N PRO A 120 -1.35 7.55 17.17
CA PRO A 120 -2.01 8.74 16.61
C PRO A 120 -1.43 10.08 17.11
N LYS A 121 -1.06 10.15 18.40
CA LYS A 121 -0.32 11.30 18.98
C LYS A 121 0.94 11.65 18.19
N ASN A 122 1.79 10.65 17.93
CA ASN A 122 3.07 10.82 17.25
C ASN A 122 2.88 11.15 15.75
N GLN A 123 1.74 10.76 15.18
CA GLN A 123 1.35 11.19 13.84
C GLN A 123 1.07 12.69 13.78
N ILE A 124 0.64 13.32 14.89
CA ILE A 124 0.45 14.78 14.95
C ILE A 124 1.77 15.49 15.25
N ASP A 125 2.60 14.93 16.13
CA ASP A 125 3.94 15.50 16.44
C ASP A 125 4.74 15.75 15.14
N ILE A 126 4.66 14.83 14.18
CA ILE A 126 5.40 14.98 12.92
C ILE A 126 4.85 16.08 12.01
N ILE A 127 3.57 16.44 12.12
CA ILE A 127 2.99 17.57 11.39
C ILE A 127 3.71 18.86 11.81
N GLU A 128 3.86 19.08 13.12
CA GLU A 128 4.58 20.23 13.67
C GLU A 128 6.07 20.15 13.33
N PHE A 129 6.68 18.97 13.47
CA PHE A 129 8.10 18.77 13.18
C PHE A 129 8.42 19.13 11.72
N TYR A 130 7.61 18.65 10.76
CA TYR A 130 7.78 19.00 9.35
C TYR A 130 7.54 20.48 9.11
N GLU A 131 6.52 21.08 9.72
CA GLU A 131 6.26 22.51 9.50
C GLU A 131 7.43 23.38 9.99
N LYS A 132 8.04 23.01 11.12
CA LYS A 132 9.19 23.70 11.69
C LYS A 132 10.50 23.46 10.92
N TYR A 133 10.75 22.24 10.45
CA TYR A 133 12.07 21.82 9.97
C TYR A 133 12.13 21.41 8.49
N LYS A 134 11.05 21.55 7.71
CA LYS A 134 11.02 21.20 6.27
C LYS A 134 12.19 21.76 5.48
N GLU A 135 12.58 23.01 5.71
CA GLU A 135 13.68 23.64 4.97
C GLU A 135 15.05 23.03 5.32
N LEU A 136 15.29 22.70 6.60
CA LEU A 136 16.50 22.01 7.03
C LEU A 136 16.57 20.58 6.48
N ILE A 137 15.44 19.86 6.49
CA ILE A 137 15.34 18.53 5.88
C ILE A 137 15.72 18.62 4.40
N LEU A 138 15.17 19.59 3.66
CA LEU A 138 15.48 19.78 2.24
C LEU A 138 16.94 20.14 1.99
N TYR A 139 17.53 20.98 2.85
CA TYR A 139 18.94 21.35 2.76
C TYR A 139 19.86 20.13 2.94
N TYR A 140 19.71 19.42 4.06
CA TYR A 140 20.57 18.27 4.38
C TYR A 140 20.33 17.07 3.47
N CYS A 141 19.14 16.92 2.90
CA CYS A 141 18.89 15.91 1.87
C CYS A 141 19.53 16.24 0.50
N ASN A 142 20.15 17.41 0.31
CA ASN A 142 20.71 17.82 -0.97
C ASN A 142 22.25 17.92 -1.02
N ILE A 143 22.97 17.57 0.04
CA ILE A 143 24.43 17.77 0.16
C ILE A 143 25.29 16.85 -0.72
N SER A 144 24.93 15.58 -0.88
CA SER A 144 25.71 14.60 -1.66
C SER A 144 25.30 14.56 -3.13
N ARG A 145 26.21 14.13 -4.01
CA ARG A 145 25.90 13.96 -5.44
C ARG A 145 25.50 12.53 -5.82
N PHE A 146 25.63 11.58 -4.90
CA PHE A 146 25.40 10.15 -5.16
C PHE A 146 23.91 9.79 -5.08
N SER A 147 23.17 10.34 -4.11
CA SER A 147 21.76 9.97 -3.92
C SER A 147 20.89 10.34 -5.12
N ILE A 148 20.24 9.34 -5.69
CA ILE A 148 19.29 9.47 -6.81
C ILE A 148 17.83 9.36 -6.37
N ARG A 149 17.57 9.29 -5.04
CA ARG A 149 16.23 9.35 -4.45
C ARG A 149 16.23 10.07 -3.11
N ARG A 150 15.97 11.38 -3.14
CA ARG A 150 15.95 12.25 -1.95
C ARG A 150 14.85 13.31 -1.98
N PRO A 151 14.38 13.80 -0.81
CA PRO A 151 13.52 14.98 -0.73
C PRO A 151 14.14 16.16 -1.49
N SER A 152 13.33 16.84 -2.29
CA SER A 152 13.80 17.95 -3.14
C SER A 152 13.02 19.23 -2.95
N ASP A 153 11.70 19.13 -2.79
CA ASP A 153 10.80 20.27 -2.58
C ASP A 153 9.60 19.80 -1.76
N VAL A 154 8.86 20.73 -1.15
CA VAL A 154 7.55 20.41 -0.55
C VAL A 154 6.52 20.19 -1.65
N ALA A 155 5.73 19.12 -1.58
CA ALA A 155 4.75 18.79 -2.62
C ALA A 155 3.66 19.86 -2.73
N LYS A 156 3.53 20.48 -3.92
CA LYS A 156 2.55 21.54 -4.20
C LYS A 156 1.33 21.06 -5.01
N TYR A 157 1.45 19.91 -5.68
CA TYR A 157 0.43 19.41 -6.61
C TYR A 157 0.19 17.91 -6.45
N ILE A 158 -1.05 17.48 -6.67
CA ILE A 158 -1.40 16.06 -6.90
C ILE A 158 -1.55 15.84 -8.41
N PHE A 159 -1.09 14.69 -8.89
CA PHE A 159 -1.24 14.27 -10.28
C PHE A 159 -2.20 13.09 -10.38
N PHE A 160 -3.36 13.30 -11.02
CA PHE A 160 -4.30 12.23 -11.34
C PHE A 160 -4.09 11.67 -12.75
N ASN A 161 -4.26 10.36 -12.91
CA ASN A 161 -4.46 9.73 -14.21
C ASN A 161 -5.95 9.76 -14.55
N ASP A 162 -6.32 10.56 -15.55
CA ASP A 162 -7.69 10.89 -16.00
C ASP A 162 -8.60 9.72 -16.46
N LYS A 163 -8.13 8.47 -16.43
CA LYS A 163 -8.89 7.30 -16.94
C LYS A 163 -10.20 7.07 -16.16
N LEU A 164 -10.20 7.26 -14.84
CA LEU A 164 -11.36 7.01 -13.98
C LEU A 164 -12.42 8.12 -14.04
N HIS A 165 -12.02 9.37 -14.29
CA HIS A 165 -12.95 10.51 -14.36
C HIS A 165 -13.84 10.47 -15.61
N LYS A 166 -13.29 10.06 -16.76
CA LYS A 166 -14.07 9.96 -18.01
C LYS A 166 -15.12 8.85 -17.99
N GLN A 167 -14.88 7.73 -17.29
CA GLN A 167 -15.87 6.65 -17.16
C GLN A 167 -16.98 6.96 -16.14
N LYS A 168 -16.72 7.80 -15.13
CA LYS A 168 -17.69 8.11 -14.05
C LYS A 168 -18.51 9.39 -14.26
N SER A 169 -18.21 10.20 -15.27
CA SER A 169 -18.96 11.44 -15.57
C SER A 169 -20.41 11.21 -16.06
N GLY A 170 -20.89 9.97 -16.11
CA GLY A 170 -22.27 9.61 -16.46
C GLY A 170 -23.24 9.45 -15.27
N LEU A 171 -22.78 9.59 -14.02
CA LEU A 171 -23.65 9.49 -12.84
C LEU A 171 -23.74 10.87 -12.16
N LYS A 172 -24.90 11.52 -12.31
CA LYS A 172 -25.15 12.93 -11.94
C LYS A 172 -25.21 13.23 -10.42
N ASP A 173 -25.00 12.25 -9.53
CA ASP A 173 -25.28 12.42 -8.08
C ASP A 173 -24.03 12.55 -7.18
N ASP A 174 -22.81 12.41 -7.71
CA ASP A 174 -21.57 12.42 -6.89
C ASP A 174 -20.89 13.80 -6.79
N SER A 175 -21.48 14.87 -7.32
CA SER A 175 -20.78 16.15 -7.58
C SER A 175 -20.23 16.88 -6.34
N ILE A 176 -20.79 16.64 -5.15
CA ILE A 176 -20.38 17.31 -3.90
C ILE A 176 -19.27 16.53 -3.17
N GLU A 177 -19.23 15.20 -3.29
CA GLU A 177 -18.18 14.35 -2.67
C GLU A 177 -16.84 14.40 -3.45
N VAL A 178 -16.85 14.79 -4.73
CA VAL A 178 -15.66 14.80 -5.60
C VAL A 178 -14.61 15.82 -5.13
N ASN A 179 -15.02 16.98 -4.61
CA ASN A 179 -14.08 18.04 -4.18
C ASN A 179 -13.24 17.69 -2.94
N ILE A 180 -13.72 16.78 -2.08
CA ILE A 180 -13.02 16.36 -0.85
C ILE A 180 -12.14 15.13 -1.12
N ASN A 181 -12.60 14.21 -1.97
CA ASN A 181 -11.85 13.02 -2.40
C ASN A 181 -10.55 13.36 -3.16
N GLU A 182 -10.45 14.54 -3.77
CA GLU A 182 -9.26 14.98 -4.51
C GLU A 182 -7.99 15.11 -3.64
N TYR A 183 -8.13 15.38 -2.32
CA TYR A 183 -7.00 15.56 -1.39
C TYR A 183 -6.51 14.26 -0.74
N GLU A 184 -7.33 13.21 -0.76
CA GLU A 184 -7.12 11.97 0.03
C GLU A 184 -6.18 10.95 -0.63
N HIS A 185 -5.62 11.31 -1.79
CA HIS A 185 -4.72 10.49 -2.59
C HIS A 185 -3.32 11.09 -2.68
N LEU A 186 -2.86 11.69 -1.59
CA LEU A 186 -1.52 12.25 -1.46
C LEU A 186 -0.47 11.14 -1.38
N LYS A 187 0.54 11.23 -2.26
CA LYS A 187 1.61 10.23 -2.33
C LYS A 187 2.65 10.43 -1.23
N THR A 188 3.18 11.64 -1.08
CA THR A 188 4.24 12.00 -0.12
C THR A 188 4.15 13.49 0.21
N PHE A 189 4.63 13.89 1.40
CA PHE A 189 4.70 15.31 1.79
C PHE A 189 5.77 16.08 1.01
N PHE A 190 6.93 15.45 0.79
CA PHE A 190 8.01 15.95 -0.06
C PHE A 190 7.93 15.36 -1.47
N THR A 191 8.39 16.10 -2.48
CA THR A 191 8.68 15.55 -3.81
C THR A 191 10.08 14.98 -3.86
N TYR A 192 10.24 13.87 -4.58
CA TYR A 192 11.51 13.18 -4.68
C TYR A 192 12.16 13.37 -6.03
N LYS A 193 13.46 13.65 -6.03
CA LYS A 193 14.34 13.62 -7.21
C LYS A 193 15.36 12.48 -7.03
N LYS A 194 15.74 11.75 -8.08
CA LYS A 194 15.24 11.75 -9.46
C LYS A 194 14.30 10.58 -9.77
N TYR A 195 14.49 9.41 -9.14
CA TYR A 195 13.75 8.20 -9.47
C TYR A 195 12.88 7.74 -8.31
N THR A 196 11.62 7.41 -8.58
CA THR A 196 10.69 6.80 -7.61
C THR A 196 10.87 5.29 -7.51
N ASN A 197 11.45 4.68 -8.54
CA ASN A 197 11.68 3.26 -8.67
C ASN A 197 13.05 3.05 -9.31
N ILE A 198 13.85 2.13 -8.77
CA ILE A 198 15.18 1.80 -9.28
C ILE A 198 15.15 1.34 -10.73
N PHE A 199 14.07 0.70 -11.20
CA PHE A 199 13.96 0.30 -12.61
C PHE A 199 14.04 1.47 -13.59
N ARG A 200 13.54 2.64 -13.20
CA ARG A 200 13.65 3.84 -14.03
C ARG A 200 15.08 4.36 -14.12
N PHE A 201 15.94 4.04 -13.16
CA PHE A 201 17.34 4.40 -13.21
C PHE A 201 18.09 3.53 -14.21
N TYR A 202 17.86 2.20 -14.22
CA TYR A 202 18.47 1.30 -15.22
C TYR A 202 18.13 1.68 -16.67
N GLU A 203 16.93 2.21 -16.92
CA GLU A 203 16.49 2.66 -18.25
C GLU A 203 16.89 4.11 -18.58
N ASP A 204 17.48 4.85 -17.64
CA ASP A 204 17.80 6.25 -17.83
C ASP A 204 19.11 6.46 -18.60
N TYR A 205 19.17 7.55 -19.36
CA TYR A 205 20.37 7.99 -20.08
C TYR A 205 21.62 8.08 -19.19
N ARG A 206 21.48 8.41 -17.91
CA ARG A 206 22.61 8.49 -16.96
C ARG A 206 23.26 7.14 -16.72
N TYR A 207 22.46 6.11 -16.52
CA TYR A 207 22.96 4.74 -16.37
C TYR A 207 23.66 4.31 -17.66
N GLN A 208 23.00 4.51 -18.81
CA GLN A 208 23.58 4.20 -20.13
C GLN A 208 24.86 4.98 -20.41
N ARG A 209 24.97 6.23 -19.95
CA ARG A 209 26.17 7.05 -20.10
C ARG A 209 27.31 6.53 -19.22
N ALA A 210 27.01 6.15 -17.98
CA ALA A 210 27.98 5.53 -17.08
C ALA A 210 28.47 4.20 -17.65
N GLU A 211 27.56 3.36 -18.14
CA GLU A 211 27.88 2.11 -18.83
C GLU A 211 28.74 2.33 -20.08
N LYS A 212 28.50 3.39 -20.88
CA LYS A 212 29.38 3.72 -22.01
C LYS A 212 30.78 4.10 -21.55
N LYS A 213 30.87 4.91 -20.50
CA LYS A 213 32.13 5.49 -20.02
C LYS A 213 33.01 4.49 -19.26
N TYR A 214 32.41 3.55 -18.52
CA TYR A 214 33.12 2.66 -17.62
C TYR A 214 32.88 1.19 -17.98
N ASP A 215 33.89 0.34 -17.85
CA ASP A 215 33.85 -1.06 -18.28
C ASP A 215 33.34 -2.01 -17.20
N LYS A 216 33.35 -1.56 -15.93
CA LYS A 216 32.97 -2.35 -14.75
C LYS A 216 31.95 -1.62 -13.89
N LEU A 217 31.06 -2.38 -13.26
CA LEU A 217 30.09 -1.92 -12.27
C LEU A 217 30.17 -2.84 -11.05
N ILE A 218 30.28 -2.26 -9.87
CA ILE A 218 30.06 -2.97 -8.61
C ILE A 218 28.80 -2.42 -7.94
N ARG A 219 27.92 -3.33 -7.55
CA ARG A 219 26.72 -3.04 -6.76
C ARG A 219 26.93 -3.57 -5.36
N PHE A 220 26.67 -2.75 -4.35
CA PHE A 220 26.71 -3.16 -2.94
C PHE A 220 25.57 -2.48 -2.17
N ASP A 221 25.08 -3.10 -1.10
CA ASP A 221 24.05 -2.55 -0.22
C ASP A 221 24.51 -2.47 1.24
N ILE A 222 23.78 -1.71 2.04
CA ILE A 222 24.00 -1.62 3.49
C ILE A 222 23.25 -2.75 4.19
N SER A 223 23.97 -3.53 5.00
CA SER A 223 23.40 -4.63 5.76
C SER A 223 22.43 -4.11 6.83
N LYS A 224 21.18 -4.62 6.81
CA LYS A 224 20.12 -4.29 7.77
C LYS A 224 20.04 -2.78 8.08
N CYS A 225 20.01 -1.95 7.03
CA CYS A 225 20.17 -0.50 7.13
C CYS A 225 19.32 0.13 8.24
N PHE A 226 17.99 -0.03 8.19
CA PHE A 226 17.08 0.57 9.17
C PHE A 226 17.26 0.02 10.61
N ASP A 227 17.53 -1.28 10.76
CA ASP A 227 17.73 -1.90 12.07
C ASP A 227 19.08 -1.51 12.71
N SER A 228 20.06 -1.14 11.88
CA SER A 228 21.41 -0.80 12.32
C SER A 228 21.58 0.69 12.67
N ILE A 229 20.64 1.55 12.25
CA ILE A 229 20.73 2.99 12.50
C ILE A 229 20.64 3.26 14.00
N TYR A 230 21.69 3.89 14.53
CA TYR A 230 21.69 4.47 15.86
C TYR A 230 21.19 5.91 15.79
N THR A 231 20.12 6.23 16.50
CA THR A 231 19.42 7.54 16.41
C THR A 231 20.34 8.73 16.69
N HIS A 232 21.21 8.63 17.71
CA HIS A 232 22.23 9.65 18.01
C HIS A 232 23.30 9.85 16.92
N SER A 233 23.38 8.96 15.93
CA SER A 233 24.32 9.12 14.81
C SER A 233 23.97 10.27 13.86
N LEU A 234 22.70 10.72 13.85
CA LEU A 234 22.30 11.90 13.09
C LEU A 234 22.97 13.18 13.62
N PRO A 235 22.87 13.52 14.93
CA PRO A 235 23.67 14.59 15.54
C PRO A 235 25.16 14.52 15.21
N TRP A 236 25.77 13.34 15.31
CA TRP A 236 27.19 13.14 14.99
C TRP A 236 27.54 13.49 13.54
N GLY A 237 26.63 13.16 12.62
CA GLY A 237 26.78 13.47 11.20
C GLY A 237 26.68 14.97 10.91
N LEU A 238 25.73 15.67 11.52
CA LEU A 238 25.43 17.07 11.18
C LEU A 238 26.26 18.10 11.96
N LEU A 239 26.71 17.80 13.18
CA LEU A 239 27.34 18.76 14.10
C LEU A 239 28.74 18.35 14.58
N ASN A 240 29.30 17.24 14.07
CA ASN A 240 30.51 16.57 14.58
C ASN A 240 30.30 15.83 15.91
N LYS A 241 30.78 14.59 15.96
CA LYS A 241 30.66 13.65 17.08
C LYS A 241 31.31 14.14 18.38
N GLU A 242 32.49 14.75 18.31
CA GLU A 242 33.22 15.23 19.49
C GLU A 242 32.49 16.43 20.11
N MET A 243 32.16 17.43 19.30
CA MET A 243 31.39 18.60 19.73
C MET A 243 30.05 18.23 20.39
N VAL A 244 29.36 17.22 19.85
CA VAL A 244 28.09 16.71 20.41
C VAL A 244 28.31 16.04 21.77
N LYS A 245 29.37 15.24 21.92
CA LYS A 245 29.67 14.53 23.17
C LYS A 245 30.12 15.48 24.28
N ASP A 246 30.84 16.54 23.92
CA ASP A 246 31.33 17.52 24.88
C ASP A 246 30.22 18.52 25.29
N ASN A 247 29.18 18.69 24.47
CA ASN A 247 28.09 19.65 24.68
C ASN A 247 26.69 19.05 24.49
N ILE A 248 26.40 17.92 25.17
CA ILE A 248 25.12 17.18 25.04
C ILE A 248 23.89 18.09 25.18
N PRO A 249 23.75 18.96 26.21
CA PRO A 249 22.55 19.78 26.38
C PRO A 249 22.32 20.75 25.21
N LEU A 250 23.40 21.28 24.64
CA LEU A 250 23.32 22.17 23.49
C LEU A 250 22.86 21.40 22.25
N SER A 251 23.41 20.20 22.04
CA SER A 251 23.06 19.32 20.92
C SER A 251 21.56 18.94 20.92
N GLU A 252 20.97 18.68 22.08
CA GLU A 252 19.54 18.34 22.21
C GLU A 252 18.58 19.45 21.78
N SER A 253 19.04 20.70 21.77
CA SER A 253 18.25 21.85 21.31
C SER A 253 18.28 22.04 19.79
N THR A 254 19.23 21.40 19.10
CA THR A 254 19.42 21.53 17.65
C THR A 254 18.39 20.72 16.86
N PHE A 255 18.28 21.00 15.55
CA PHE A 255 17.46 20.20 14.63
C PHE A 255 17.78 18.69 14.72
N ALA A 256 19.07 18.34 14.71
CA ALA A 256 19.50 16.94 14.77
C ALA A 256 19.11 16.27 16.09
N GLY A 257 19.34 16.96 17.21
CA GLY A 257 18.95 16.48 18.54
C GLY A 257 17.43 16.35 18.71
N LYS A 258 16.65 17.29 18.14
CA LYS A 258 15.18 17.21 18.16
C LYS A 258 14.63 16.09 17.28
N PHE A 259 15.27 15.79 16.15
CA PHE A 259 14.86 14.65 15.34
C PHE A 259 15.20 13.32 16.03
N ASP A 260 16.38 13.22 16.63
CA ASP A 260 16.79 12.08 17.47
C ASP A 260 15.80 11.83 18.62
N GLU A 261 15.48 12.87 19.39
CA GLU A 261 14.47 12.81 20.47
C GLU A 261 13.10 12.33 19.95
N PHE A 262 12.67 12.83 18.79
CA PHE A 262 11.44 12.38 18.14
C PHE A 262 11.49 10.89 17.80
N MET A 263 12.57 10.40 17.17
CA MET A 263 12.73 8.99 16.79
C MET A 263 12.73 8.04 18.00
N GLN A 264 13.27 8.47 19.14
CA GLN A 264 13.18 7.71 20.39
C GLN A 264 11.75 7.71 20.95
N ASN A 265 11.06 8.86 20.95
CA ASN A 265 9.72 8.99 21.51
C ASN A 265 8.66 8.17 20.76
N ILE A 266 8.78 8.04 19.43
CA ILE A 266 7.89 7.18 18.63
C ILE A 266 8.14 5.69 18.83
N ASN A 267 9.33 5.31 19.28
CA ASN A 267 9.78 3.92 19.40
C ASN A 267 10.02 3.53 20.87
N TYR A 268 9.17 4.00 21.77
CA TYR A 268 9.20 3.67 23.19
C TYR A 268 10.55 3.89 23.92
N GLY A 269 11.42 4.76 23.40
CA GLY A 269 12.73 5.07 23.95
C GLY A 269 13.88 4.23 23.37
N GLU A 270 13.63 3.40 22.36
CA GLU A 270 14.68 2.67 21.65
C GLU A 270 15.61 3.64 20.91
N THR A 271 16.92 3.36 20.99
CA THR A 271 17.97 4.20 20.37
C THR A 271 18.67 3.50 19.20
N ASN A 272 18.62 2.18 19.13
CA ASN A 272 19.14 1.37 18.02
C ASN A 272 17.97 0.82 17.19
N GLY A 273 18.06 0.99 15.88
CA GLY A 273 16.99 0.63 14.97
C GLY A 273 15.92 1.72 14.92
N ILE A 274 15.49 2.06 13.71
CA ILE A 274 14.39 2.99 13.48
C ILE A 274 13.18 2.26 12.91
N LEU A 275 11.99 2.79 13.18
CA LEU A 275 10.73 2.19 12.73
C LEU A 275 10.68 2.06 11.21
N ILE A 276 10.42 0.85 10.71
CA ILE A 276 10.33 0.56 9.28
C ILE A 276 8.87 0.70 8.84
N GLY A 277 8.65 1.29 7.66
CA GLY A 277 7.32 1.46 7.06
C GLY A 277 6.99 2.91 6.79
N PRO A 278 6.99 3.79 7.82
CA PRO A 278 6.77 5.22 7.63
C PRO A 278 7.88 5.89 6.81
N GLU A 279 7.50 6.87 5.97
CA GLU A 279 8.42 7.59 5.08
C GLU A 279 9.37 8.51 5.85
N PHE A 280 8.95 9.05 7.00
CA PHE A 280 9.81 9.92 7.80
C PHE A 280 11.07 9.20 8.32
N SER A 281 10.98 7.90 8.63
CA SER A 281 12.14 7.10 9.03
C SER A 281 13.13 6.96 7.88
N ARG A 282 12.63 6.88 6.64
CA ARG A 282 13.48 6.87 5.44
C ARG A 282 14.15 8.22 5.22
N ILE A 283 13.47 9.33 5.51
CA ILE A 283 14.08 10.66 5.48
C ILE A 283 15.18 10.76 6.53
N PHE A 284 14.94 10.27 7.76
CA PHE A 284 15.96 10.22 8.81
C PHE A 284 17.21 9.44 8.36
N ALA A 285 17.03 8.25 7.77
CA ALA A 285 18.13 7.47 7.20
C ALA A 285 18.84 8.21 6.04
N GLU A 286 18.09 8.88 5.17
CA GLU A 286 18.63 9.64 4.05
C GLU A 286 19.54 10.77 4.53
N LEU A 287 19.21 11.46 5.62
CA LEU A 287 20.06 12.51 6.20
C LEU A 287 21.44 11.97 6.63
N ILE A 288 21.46 10.79 7.27
CA ILE A 288 22.70 10.13 7.68
C ILE A 288 23.52 9.71 6.45
N LEU A 289 22.88 9.04 5.48
CA LEU A 289 23.57 8.53 4.29
C LEU A 289 24.07 9.65 3.37
N GLN A 290 23.38 10.79 3.32
CA GLN A 290 23.87 11.99 2.62
C GLN A 290 25.20 12.48 3.19
N GLN A 291 25.36 12.41 4.52
CA GLN A 291 26.61 12.79 5.16
C GLN A 291 27.72 11.78 4.90
N VAL A 292 27.41 10.48 4.93
CA VAL A 292 28.37 9.41 4.57
C VAL A 292 28.85 9.61 3.14
N ASP A 293 27.93 9.73 2.18
CA ASP A 293 28.24 9.98 0.77
C ASP A 293 29.18 11.18 0.60
N LYS A 294 28.89 12.28 1.31
CA LYS A 294 29.66 13.52 1.21
C LYS A 294 31.08 13.38 1.75
N LYS A 295 31.24 12.72 2.90
CA LYS A 295 32.56 12.44 3.48
C LYS A 295 33.42 11.56 2.57
N VAL A 296 32.81 10.54 1.97
CA VAL A 296 33.49 9.68 0.99
C VAL A 296 33.89 10.48 -0.25
N GLU A 297 33.00 11.29 -0.82
CA GLU A 297 33.32 12.15 -1.97
C GLU A 297 34.49 13.11 -1.66
N ASP A 298 34.48 13.73 -0.47
CA ASP A 298 35.53 14.68 -0.05
C ASP A 298 36.87 13.98 0.21
N TYR A 299 36.86 12.77 0.78
CA TYR A 299 38.06 11.94 0.96
C TYR A 299 38.67 11.56 -0.39
N LEU A 300 37.85 11.06 -1.32
CA LEU A 300 38.31 10.64 -2.65
C LEU A 300 38.89 11.81 -3.44
N LEU A 301 38.29 12.99 -3.34
CA LEU A 301 38.82 14.20 -3.96
C LEU A 301 40.20 14.56 -3.42
N LYS A 302 40.46 14.41 -2.11
CA LYS A 302 41.78 14.61 -1.51
C LYS A 302 42.82 13.59 -2.00
N GLN A 303 42.39 12.38 -2.33
CA GLN A 303 43.24 11.36 -2.97
C GLN A 303 43.43 11.59 -4.48
N GLY A 304 42.88 12.68 -5.04
CA GLY A 304 42.98 12.99 -6.46
C GLY A 304 41.96 12.28 -7.35
N LEU A 305 41.04 11.51 -6.77
CA LEU A 305 39.98 10.78 -7.48
C LEU A 305 38.74 11.67 -7.64
N VAL A 306 38.40 12.00 -8.88
CA VAL A 306 37.37 12.98 -9.22
C VAL A 306 36.12 12.29 -9.76
N LEU A 307 34.98 12.61 -9.14
CA LEU A 307 33.65 12.15 -9.55
C LEU A 307 33.36 12.55 -11.01
N ARG A 308 32.79 11.62 -11.79
CA ARG A 308 32.55 11.72 -13.24
C ARG A 308 33.79 11.82 -14.10
N ARG A 309 35.01 11.78 -13.54
CA ARG A 309 36.25 11.59 -14.30
C ARG A 309 36.75 10.17 -14.15
N ASP A 310 37.05 9.79 -12.91
CA ASP A 310 37.73 8.55 -12.55
C ASP A 310 36.74 7.45 -12.13
N TYR A 311 35.61 7.85 -11.53
CA TYR A 311 34.52 6.96 -11.14
C TYR A 311 33.16 7.66 -11.25
N GLU A 312 32.06 6.90 -11.23
CA GLU A 312 30.72 7.44 -11.05
C GLU A 312 29.92 6.59 -10.07
N CYS A 313 29.33 7.23 -9.05
CA CYS A 313 28.62 6.57 -7.97
C CYS A 313 27.18 7.08 -7.86
N TYR A 314 26.23 6.15 -7.74
CA TYR A 314 24.82 6.42 -7.55
C TYR A 314 24.28 5.62 -6.37
N ARG A 315 23.45 6.24 -5.52
CA ARG A 315 22.79 5.60 -4.36
C ARG A 315 21.27 5.69 -4.46
N TYR A 316 20.59 4.56 -4.41
CA TYR A 316 19.15 4.47 -4.29
C TYR A 316 18.77 3.88 -2.94
N VAL A 317 18.37 4.73 -1.99
CA VAL A 317 18.16 4.33 -0.59
C VAL A 317 19.47 3.75 -0.02
N ASP A 318 19.56 2.43 0.14
CA ASP A 318 20.72 1.69 0.65
C ASP A 318 21.51 0.96 -0.44
N ASP A 319 20.99 0.88 -1.68
CA ASP A 319 21.68 0.29 -2.84
C ASP A 319 22.65 1.28 -3.50
N TYR A 320 23.93 0.92 -3.61
CA TYR A 320 24.95 1.67 -4.34
C TYR A 320 25.31 1.02 -5.68
N PHE A 321 25.58 1.86 -6.67
CA PHE A 321 26.03 1.51 -8.01
C PHE A 321 27.30 2.31 -8.30
N LEU A 322 28.45 1.64 -8.28
CA LEU A 322 29.76 2.24 -8.51
C LEU A 322 30.32 1.77 -9.85
N PHE A 323 30.45 2.69 -10.80
CA PHE A 323 31.05 2.50 -12.10
C PHE A 323 32.52 2.92 -12.07
N TYR A 324 33.40 2.08 -12.60
CA TYR A 324 34.85 2.25 -12.56
C TYR A 324 35.54 1.47 -13.69
N ASN A 325 36.84 1.77 -13.91
CA ASN A 325 37.69 1.03 -14.86
C ASN A 325 38.83 0.29 -14.14
N ASP A 326 39.50 0.97 -13.21
CA ASP A 326 40.59 0.42 -12.41
C ASP A 326 40.10 -0.19 -11.10
N ASP A 327 40.52 -1.42 -10.82
CA ASP A 327 40.18 -2.11 -9.58
C ASP A 327 40.80 -1.46 -8.34
N ASN A 328 41.96 -0.79 -8.47
CA ASN A 328 42.57 -0.05 -7.37
C ASN A 328 41.66 1.11 -6.91
N VAL A 329 41.05 1.81 -7.87
CA VAL A 329 40.09 2.90 -7.59
C VAL A 329 38.86 2.34 -6.88
N LYS A 330 38.34 1.20 -7.35
CA LYS A 330 37.21 0.51 -6.70
C LYS A 330 37.54 0.11 -5.26
N ASP A 331 38.70 -0.49 -5.02
CA ASP A 331 39.09 -0.96 -3.69
C ASP A 331 39.28 0.20 -2.71
N GLU A 332 39.87 1.31 -3.14
CA GLU A 332 40.01 2.52 -2.31
C GLU A 332 38.64 3.16 -1.99
N ILE A 333 37.73 3.20 -2.96
CA ILE A 333 36.36 3.70 -2.75
C ILE A 333 35.60 2.83 -1.75
N LEU A 334 35.63 1.49 -1.92
CA LEU A 334 34.98 0.57 -1.01
C LEU A 334 35.56 0.64 0.41
N LYS A 335 36.89 0.76 0.54
CA LYS A 335 37.56 0.97 1.82
C LYS A 335 37.09 2.25 2.50
N SER A 336 36.99 3.36 1.76
CA SER A 336 36.46 4.63 2.27
C SER A 336 35.02 4.48 2.77
N PHE A 337 34.13 3.84 2.00
CA PHE A 337 32.77 3.54 2.46
C PHE A 337 32.74 2.67 3.72
N LYS A 338 33.57 1.62 3.81
CA LYS A 338 33.64 0.76 5.01
C LYS A 338 34.06 1.55 6.26
N LEU A 339 35.01 2.48 6.14
CA LEU A 339 35.45 3.32 7.25
C LEU A 339 34.38 4.32 7.67
N GLU A 340 33.80 5.04 6.72
CA GLU A 340 32.80 6.08 7.02
C GLU A 340 31.49 5.48 7.56
N LEU A 341 31.00 4.37 6.99
CA LEU A 341 29.79 3.70 7.51
C LEU A 341 29.99 3.19 8.95
N ARG A 342 31.21 2.77 9.31
CA ARG A 342 31.52 2.27 10.66
C ARG A 342 31.36 3.35 11.73
N GLU A 343 31.65 4.61 11.41
CA GLU A 343 31.42 5.75 12.33
C GLU A 343 29.95 5.93 12.70
N PHE A 344 29.04 5.53 11.81
CA PHE A 344 27.59 5.54 12.00
C PHE A 344 27.03 4.17 12.41
N LYS A 345 27.89 3.20 12.77
CA LYS A 345 27.52 1.83 13.15
C LYS A 345 26.75 1.08 12.04
N MET A 346 27.15 1.28 10.79
CA MET A 346 26.60 0.59 9.61
C MET A 346 27.69 -0.21 8.89
N TRP A 347 27.28 -1.23 8.12
CA TRP A 347 28.19 -2.12 7.39
C TRP A 347 27.68 -2.42 5.99
N ILE A 348 28.60 -2.69 5.06
CA ILE A 348 28.28 -3.20 3.73
C ILE A 348 27.94 -4.69 3.81
N SER A 349 26.95 -5.15 3.07
CA SER A 349 26.63 -6.58 2.97
C SER A 349 27.51 -7.26 1.91
N GLU A 350 28.52 -7.98 2.35
CA GLU A 350 29.46 -8.68 1.45
C GLU A 350 28.75 -9.74 0.59
N SER A 351 27.78 -10.47 1.16
CA SER A 351 27.02 -11.52 0.45
C SER A 351 26.13 -11.03 -0.69
N LYS A 352 25.84 -9.72 -0.74
CA LYS A 352 24.99 -9.10 -1.76
C LYS A 352 25.78 -8.19 -2.70
N THR A 353 27.07 -8.07 -2.48
CA THR A 353 27.96 -7.31 -3.34
C THR A 353 28.16 -8.10 -4.64
N LYS A 354 27.82 -7.49 -5.78
CA LYS A 354 27.91 -8.10 -7.10
C LYS A 354 28.76 -7.24 -8.03
N SER A 355 29.66 -7.86 -8.76
CA SER A 355 30.50 -7.22 -9.77
C SER A 355 30.05 -7.63 -11.17
N TYR A 356 30.02 -6.68 -12.08
CA TYR A 356 29.62 -6.85 -13.47
C TYR A 356 30.69 -6.23 -14.39
N SER A 357 30.94 -6.88 -15.51
CA SER A 357 31.77 -6.38 -16.62
C SER A 357 30.91 -6.20 -17.86
N LYS A 358 31.36 -5.37 -18.81
CA LYS A 358 30.67 -5.20 -20.10
C LYS A 358 30.46 -6.54 -20.84
N PRO A 359 29.30 -6.76 -21.49
CA PRO A 359 28.09 -5.92 -21.44
C PRO A 359 27.40 -5.98 -20.06
N ILE A 360 27.04 -4.82 -19.50
CA ILE A 360 26.52 -4.74 -18.12
C ILE A 360 25.00 -5.03 -18.14
N ILE A 361 24.65 -6.32 -18.16
CA ILE A 361 23.26 -6.78 -18.07
C ILE A 361 23.02 -7.52 -16.74
N THR A 362 21.98 -7.09 -16.02
CA THR A 362 21.57 -7.79 -14.79
C THR A 362 20.65 -8.97 -15.11
N GLU A 363 20.74 -10.00 -14.27
CA GLU A 363 19.93 -11.20 -14.30
C GLU A 363 18.43 -10.86 -14.30
N LEU A 364 18.04 -9.88 -13.48
CA LEU A 364 16.67 -9.39 -13.36
C LEU A 364 16.17 -8.70 -14.63
N THR A 365 17.03 -7.96 -15.33
CA THR A 365 16.67 -7.33 -16.62
C THR A 365 16.39 -8.39 -17.67
N MET A 366 17.25 -9.41 -17.77
CA MET A 366 17.05 -10.53 -18.71
C MET A 366 15.74 -11.27 -18.46
N ALA A 367 15.45 -11.59 -17.20
CA ALA A 367 14.22 -12.29 -16.83
C ALA A 367 12.97 -11.50 -17.22
N LYS A 368 12.96 -10.19 -16.98
CA LYS A 368 11.81 -9.34 -17.31
C LYS A 368 11.54 -9.23 -18.80
N LEU A 369 12.57 -9.14 -19.63
CA LEU A 369 12.43 -9.13 -21.08
C LEU A 369 11.79 -10.43 -21.58
N LYS A 370 12.36 -11.59 -21.18
CA LYS A 370 11.81 -12.91 -21.51
C LYS A 370 10.36 -13.10 -21.03
N ILE A 371 10.00 -12.52 -19.88
CA ILE A 371 8.62 -12.57 -19.35
C ILE A 371 7.65 -11.75 -20.20
N VAL A 372 8.06 -10.57 -20.67
CA VAL A 372 7.23 -9.75 -21.57
C VAL A 372 6.97 -10.52 -22.86
N ASP A 373 8.00 -11.09 -23.47
CA ASP A 373 7.88 -11.89 -24.69
C ASP A 373 6.95 -13.10 -24.47
N LEU A 374 7.12 -13.83 -23.35
CA LEU A 374 6.24 -14.94 -22.99
C LEU A 374 4.77 -14.52 -22.91
N ILE A 375 4.49 -13.40 -22.25
CA ILE A 375 3.12 -12.89 -22.09
C ILE A 375 2.56 -12.41 -23.43
N ASP A 376 3.32 -11.64 -24.19
CA ASP A 376 2.86 -11.10 -25.47
C ASP A 376 2.62 -12.21 -26.49
N ASP A 377 3.40 -13.29 -26.45
CA ASP A 377 3.23 -14.41 -27.36
C ASP A 377 2.06 -15.33 -27.07
N ASN A 378 1.71 -15.50 -25.80
CA ASN A 378 0.74 -16.51 -25.36
C ASN A 378 -0.58 -15.89 -24.88
N ILE A 379 -0.62 -14.59 -24.57
CA ILE A 379 -1.83 -13.85 -24.20
C ILE A 379 -2.25 -12.96 -25.38
N LYS A 380 -2.70 -13.58 -26.47
CA LYS A 380 -3.12 -12.89 -27.70
C LYS A 380 -4.65 -12.80 -27.78
N PHE A 381 -5.12 -11.63 -28.22
CA PHE A 381 -6.50 -11.38 -28.62
C PHE A 381 -6.45 -10.76 -30.01
N LYS A 382 -6.87 -11.52 -31.03
CA LYS A 382 -7.02 -11.04 -32.40
C LYS A 382 -8.50 -11.05 -32.79
N ILE A 383 -8.88 -10.00 -33.52
CA ILE A 383 -10.13 -9.89 -34.26
C ILE A 383 -9.67 -9.88 -35.71
N ASP A 384 -9.92 -10.97 -36.43
CA ASP A 384 -9.73 -10.98 -37.87
C ASP A 384 -11.08 -10.60 -38.49
N GLU A 385 -11.14 -9.48 -39.22
CA GLU A 385 -12.27 -9.15 -40.08
C GLU A 385 -12.28 -10.18 -41.23
N ALA A 386 -13.41 -10.83 -41.50
CA ALA A 386 -13.45 -11.77 -42.62
C ALA A 386 -13.13 -11.03 -43.93
N GLU A 387 -12.27 -11.63 -44.75
CA GLU A 387 -12.09 -11.23 -46.14
C GLU A 387 -13.47 -11.27 -46.82
N LYS A 388 -13.76 -10.21 -47.59
CA LYS A 388 -14.94 -10.16 -48.45
C LYS A 388 -14.84 -11.36 -49.40
N GLU A 389 -15.76 -12.31 -49.30
CA GLU A 389 -16.00 -13.21 -50.41
C GLU A 389 -16.53 -12.32 -51.53
N ASP A 390 -15.72 -12.14 -52.59
CA ASP A 390 -16.11 -11.50 -53.84
C ASP A 390 -17.22 -12.37 -54.47
N GLU A 391 -18.46 -12.19 -54.04
CA GLU A 391 -19.62 -12.60 -54.82
C GLU A 391 -19.79 -11.57 -55.95
N GLU A 392 -19.75 -12.10 -57.18
CA GLU A 392 -19.85 -11.38 -58.44
C GLU A 392 -20.97 -10.34 -58.43
N LEU A 393 -20.64 -9.16 -58.96
CA LEU A 393 -21.55 -8.05 -59.20
C LEU A 393 -22.72 -8.49 -60.10
N GLU A 394 -23.93 -8.51 -59.56
CA GLU A 394 -25.14 -8.25 -60.34
C GLU A 394 -25.73 -6.89 -59.92
N GLU A 395 -25.90 -6.04 -60.93
CA GLU A 395 -26.33 -4.64 -60.84
C GLU A 395 -27.77 -4.51 -60.32
N GLY A 396 -28.00 -3.65 -59.33
CA GLY A 396 -29.35 -3.13 -59.07
C GLY A 396 -29.62 -2.60 -57.67
N SER A 397 -29.84 -1.28 -57.59
CA SER A 397 -30.46 -0.49 -56.52
C SER A 397 -29.64 -0.18 -55.26
N GLU A 398 -29.29 1.11 -55.17
CA GLU A 398 -28.76 1.82 -54.02
C GLU A 398 -29.79 1.91 -52.88
N GLU A 399 -29.52 1.24 -51.77
CA GLU A 399 -29.81 1.76 -50.43
C GLU A 399 -28.60 1.45 -49.54
N GLU A 400 -27.81 2.48 -49.21
CA GLU A 400 -26.70 2.39 -48.25
C GLU A 400 -27.23 1.97 -46.87
N ASN A 401 -27.13 0.68 -46.54
CA ASN A 401 -27.28 0.17 -45.18
C ASN A 401 -25.94 0.27 -44.44
N PRO A 402 -25.79 1.05 -43.35
CA PRO A 402 -24.54 1.15 -42.57
C PRO A 402 -24.20 -0.11 -41.75
N PHE A 403 -24.85 -1.25 -42.03
CA PHE A 403 -24.76 -2.51 -41.30
C PHE A 403 -24.18 -3.60 -42.21
N GLU A 404 -22.92 -3.46 -42.64
CA GLU A 404 -22.19 -4.58 -43.24
C GLU A 404 -22.01 -5.70 -42.19
N ARG A 405 -22.42 -6.90 -42.60
CA ARG A 405 -22.60 -8.13 -41.81
C ARG A 405 -21.31 -8.54 -41.08
N ILE A 406 -21.36 -8.63 -39.74
CA ILE A 406 -20.20 -8.93 -38.90
C ILE A 406 -19.80 -10.42 -39.03
N ALA A 407 -18.72 -10.69 -39.75
CA ALA A 407 -18.08 -11.99 -39.89
C ALA A 407 -16.69 -12.05 -39.20
N ASP A 408 -16.58 -11.55 -37.97
CA ASP A 408 -15.31 -11.54 -37.25
C ASP A 408 -14.89 -12.93 -36.72
N LYS A 409 -13.64 -13.37 -36.99
CA LYS A 409 -13.04 -14.56 -36.39
C LYS A 409 -12.22 -14.16 -35.15
N PHE A 410 -12.67 -14.62 -33.98
CA PHE A 410 -12.00 -14.32 -32.71
C PHE A 410 -11.09 -15.48 -32.29
N THR A 411 -9.79 -15.22 -32.20
CA THR A 411 -8.82 -16.14 -31.59
C THR A 411 -8.46 -15.66 -30.18
N ILE A 412 -8.99 -16.37 -29.19
CA ILE A 412 -8.73 -16.16 -27.76
C ILE A 412 -8.44 -17.54 -27.17
N TYR A 413 -7.17 -17.83 -26.94
CA TYR A 413 -6.77 -19.10 -26.34
C TYR A 413 -5.54 -18.89 -25.48
N LEU A 414 -5.53 -19.59 -24.34
CA LEU A 414 -4.42 -19.60 -23.40
C LEU A 414 -4.31 -20.99 -22.79
N ASN A 415 -3.09 -21.52 -22.75
CA ASN A 415 -2.79 -22.78 -22.05
C ASN A 415 -1.97 -22.45 -20.78
N PRO A 416 -2.57 -22.57 -19.58
CA PRO A 416 -1.91 -22.18 -18.34
C PRO A 416 -0.70 -23.07 -18.03
N ASN A 417 -0.77 -24.38 -18.33
CA ASN A 417 0.32 -25.31 -18.07
C ASN A 417 1.57 -25.00 -18.90
N LYS A 418 1.38 -24.67 -20.19
CA LYS A 418 2.48 -24.27 -21.08
C LYS A 418 3.13 -22.97 -20.61
N LEU A 419 2.33 -21.99 -20.18
CA LEU A 419 2.80 -20.73 -19.61
C LEU A 419 3.59 -20.96 -18.32
N SER A 420 3.04 -21.75 -17.39
CA SER A 420 3.67 -22.12 -16.13
C SER A 420 5.01 -22.81 -16.32
N ALA A 421 5.10 -23.74 -17.29
CA ALA A 421 6.35 -24.43 -17.62
C ALA A 421 7.40 -23.45 -18.17
N LYS A 422 7.04 -22.63 -19.17
CA LYS A 422 7.96 -21.64 -19.74
C LYS A 422 8.40 -20.59 -18.72
N PHE A 423 7.51 -20.14 -17.84
CA PHE A 423 7.84 -19.20 -16.77
C PHE A 423 8.88 -19.80 -15.83
N LYS A 424 8.71 -21.06 -15.41
CA LYS A 424 9.71 -21.79 -14.60
C LYS A 424 11.04 -21.93 -15.33
N THR A 425 11.04 -22.17 -16.64
CA THR A 425 12.25 -22.24 -17.46
C THR A 425 13.01 -20.91 -17.43
N ILE A 426 12.32 -19.78 -17.63
CA ILE A 426 12.94 -18.44 -17.59
C ILE A 426 13.63 -18.19 -16.24
N LEU A 427 12.98 -18.53 -15.13
CA LEU A 427 13.56 -18.36 -13.79
C LEU A 427 14.84 -19.17 -13.62
N LYS A 428 14.84 -20.43 -14.06
CA LYS A 428 16.03 -21.30 -13.98
C LYS A 428 17.17 -20.82 -14.88
N GLU A 429 16.87 -20.38 -16.09
CA GLU A 429 17.89 -19.88 -17.04
C GLU A 429 18.53 -18.56 -16.63
N THR A 430 17.80 -17.73 -15.88
CA THR A 430 18.27 -16.40 -15.47
C THR A 430 18.79 -16.38 -14.04
N GLU A 431 18.70 -17.49 -13.31
CA GLU A 431 19.05 -17.59 -11.88
C GLU A 431 18.31 -16.55 -11.01
N VAL A 432 17.13 -16.13 -11.44
CA VAL A 432 16.29 -15.16 -10.73
C VAL A 432 15.26 -15.90 -9.88
N GLU A 433 15.10 -15.45 -8.64
CA GLU A 433 14.10 -16.01 -7.75
C GLU A 433 12.68 -15.55 -8.11
N TYR A 434 11.72 -16.42 -7.77
CA TYR A 434 10.29 -16.18 -7.99
C TYR A 434 9.82 -14.80 -7.46
N LYS A 435 10.30 -14.42 -6.27
CA LYS A 435 9.90 -13.20 -5.55
C LYS A 435 10.27 -11.90 -6.27
N ASP A 436 11.30 -11.92 -7.11
CA ASP A 436 11.87 -10.70 -7.70
C ASP A 436 11.12 -10.27 -8.98
N VAL A 437 10.45 -11.21 -9.64
CA VAL A 437 9.69 -10.95 -10.87
C VAL A 437 8.17 -11.04 -10.71
N LEU A 438 7.66 -11.69 -9.66
CA LEU A 438 6.21 -11.91 -9.46
C LEU A 438 5.37 -10.63 -9.60
N ASN A 439 5.73 -9.56 -8.88
CA ASN A 439 4.98 -8.30 -8.91
C ASN A 439 4.97 -7.67 -10.31
N TYR A 440 6.09 -7.76 -11.01
CA TYR A 440 6.22 -7.28 -12.38
C TYR A 440 5.33 -8.09 -13.33
N THR A 441 5.41 -9.42 -13.26
CA THR A 441 4.60 -10.35 -14.07
C THR A 441 3.11 -10.08 -13.89
N LEU A 442 2.63 -9.99 -12.64
CA LEU A 442 1.22 -9.67 -12.35
C LEU A 442 0.81 -8.30 -12.91
N ALA A 443 1.67 -7.28 -12.81
CA ALA A 443 1.39 -5.95 -13.37
C ALA A 443 1.34 -5.95 -14.90
N VAL A 444 2.15 -6.76 -15.58
CA VAL A 444 2.08 -6.94 -17.05
C VAL A 444 0.78 -7.64 -17.43
N ILE A 445 0.42 -8.73 -16.74
CA ILE A 445 -0.84 -9.47 -16.96
C ILE A 445 -2.05 -8.55 -16.77
N SER A 446 -2.09 -7.78 -15.67
CA SER A 446 -3.18 -6.83 -15.38
C SER A 446 -3.40 -5.84 -16.53
N ARG A 447 -2.32 -5.25 -17.05
CA ARG A 447 -2.38 -4.31 -18.18
C ARG A 447 -2.90 -4.98 -19.46
N LYS A 448 -2.49 -6.24 -19.70
CA LYS A 448 -2.93 -7.01 -20.86
C LYS A 448 -4.42 -7.34 -20.77
N ILE A 449 -4.90 -7.80 -19.60
CA ILE A 449 -6.32 -8.08 -19.34
C ILE A 449 -7.17 -6.83 -19.56
N GLU A 450 -6.79 -5.68 -18.99
CA GLU A 450 -7.49 -4.40 -19.23
C GLU A 450 -7.57 -4.04 -20.72
N GLY A 451 -6.50 -4.30 -21.47
CA GLY A 451 -6.45 -4.07 -22.91
C GLY A 451 -7.41 -5.00 -23.67
N ILE A 452 -7.45 -6.27 -23.31
CA ILE A 452 -8.34 -7.28 -23.91
C ILE A 452 -9.79 -6.94 -23.62
N PHE A 453 -10.15 -6.61 -22.38
CA PHE A 453 -11.50 -6.20 -22.01
C PHE A 453 -12.00 -5.00 -22.82
N LYS A 454 -11.15 -4.00 -23.06
CA LYS A 454 -11.52 -2.86 -23.92
C LYS A 454 -11.77 -3.26 -25.36
N LYS A 455 -10.90 -4.09 -25.94
CA LYS A 455 -11.05 -4.57 -27.32
C LYS A 455 -12.29 -5.45 -27.47
N PHE A 456 -12.55 -6.30 -26.48
CA PHE A 456 -13.74 -7.15 -26.42
C PHE A 456 -15.02 -6.31 -26.31
N ASP A 457 -15.07 -5.34 -25.39
CA ASP A 457 -16.24 -4.49 -25.17
C ASP A 457 -16.62 -3.69 -26.42
N LEU A 458 -15.65 -3.25 -27.25
CA LEU A 458 -15.95 -2.52 -28.49
C LEU A 458 -16.87 -3.31 -29.43
N LYS A 459 -16.63 -4.63 -29.58
CA LYS A 459 -17.44 -5.50 -30.45
C LYS A 459 -18.62 -6.12 -29.71
N TYR A 460 -18.43 -6.57 -28.47
CA TYR A 460 -19.50 -7.21 -27.70
C TYR A 460 -20.66 -6.25 -27.39
N LYS A 461 -20.37 -4.95 -27.22
CA LYS A 461 -21.41 -3.94 -27.04
C LYS A 461 -22.29 -3.80 -28.30
N GLN A 462 -21.74 -3.93 -29.50
CA GLN A 462 -22.52 -3.89 -30.75
C GLN A 462 -23.52 -5.05 -30.79
N TYR A 463 -23.07 -6.28 -30.48
CA TYR A 463 -23.98 -7.43 -30.38
C TYR A 463 -25.05 -7.25 -29.27
N ALA A 464 -24.70 -6.60 -28.16
CA ALA A 464 -25.67 -6.30 -27.09
C ALA A 464 -26.67 -5.20 -27.47
N GLU A 465 -26.29 -4.25 -28.33
CA GLU A 465 -27.18 -3.21 -28.88
C GLU A 465 -28.17 -3.84 -29.87
N LEU A 466 -27.69 -4.69 -30.80
CA LEU A 466 -28.53 -5.40 -31.77
C LEU A 466 -29.56 -6.32 -31.09
N GLU A 467 -29.14 -7.09 -30.08
CA GLU A 467 -30.04 -7.94 -29.27
C GLU A 467 -31.16 -7.12 -28.61
N LYS A 468 -30.83 -5.92 -28.14
CA LYS A 468 -31.82 -5.03 -27.51
C LYS A 468 -32.77 -4.41 -28.53
N GLU A 469 -32.29 -4.05 -29.72
CA GLU A 469 -33.10 -3.48 -30.80
C GLU A 469 -34.02 -4.51 -31.47
N GLY A 470 -33.94 -5.78 -31.07
CA GLY A 470 -34.74 -6.87 -31.66
C GLY A 470 -34.30 -7.25 -33.08
N LYS A 471 -33.19 -6.69 -33.56
CA LYS A 471 -32.61 -6.94 -34.89
C LYS A 471 -31.53 -8.03 -34.81
N PHE A 472 -31.83 -9.12 -34.13
CA PHE A 472 -30.82 -10.11 -33.72
C PHE A 472 -31.18 -11.49 -34.25
N ASP A 473 -30.44 -11.95 -35.26
CA ASP A 473 -30.66 -13.25 -35.88
C ASP A 473 -30.13 -14.41 -35.01
N GLU A 474 -30.65 -15.62 -35.22
CA GLU A 474 -30.22 -16.82 -34.48
C GLU A 474 -28.70 -17.09 -34.63
N LYS A 475 -28.15 -16.82 -35.83
CA LYS A 475 -26.71 -16.92 -36.10
C LYS A 475 -25.89 -15.93 -35.26
N GLU A 476 -26.38 -14.71 -35.08
CA GLU A 476 -25.72 -13.67 -34.28
C GLU A 476 -25.80 -13.96 -32.79
N CYS A 477 -26.93 -14.50 -32.33
CA CYS A 477 -27.09 -15.00 -30.96
C CYS A 477 -26.07 -16.09 -30.64
N ARG A 478 -25.88 -17.05 -31.56
CA ARG A 478 -24.88 -18.11 -31.40
C ARG A 478 -23.45 -17.56 -31.41
N LYS A 479 -23.14 -16.58 -32.28
CA LYS A 479 -21.84 -15.90 -32.31
C LYS A 479 -21.54 -15.19 -30.98
N LYS A 480 -22.48 -14.38 -30.47
CA LYS A 480 -22.35 -13.68 -29.18
C LYS A 480 -22.14 -14.65 -28.02
N TYR A 481 -22.93 -15.72 -27.95
CA TYR A 481 -22.80 -16.73 -26.88
C TYR A 481 -21.45 -17.46 -26.94
N ASN A 482 -21.01 -17.86 -28.14
CA ASN A 482 -19.71 -18.51 -28.32
C ASN A 482 -18.56 -17.58 -27.93
N LEU A 483 -18.68 -16.28 -28.26
CA LEU A 483 -17.70 -15.27 -27.90
C LEU A 483 -17.60 -15.09 -26.38
N GLU A 484 -18.74 -14.98 -25.71
CA GLU A 484 -18.82 -14.91 -24.25
C GLU A 484 -18.22 -16.16 -23.58
N LYS A 485 -18.56 -17.35 -24.09
CA LYS A 485 -18.00 -18.62 -23.61
C LYS A 485 -16.47 -18.69 -23.79
N ARG A 486 -15.96 -18.25 -24.94
CA ARG A 486 -14.51 -18.20 -25.22
C ARG A 486 -13.79 -17.23 -24.29
N LEU A 487 -14.34 -16.04 -24.07
CA LEU A 487 -13.76 -15.09 -23.10
C LEU A 487 -13.79 -15.68 -21.69
N THR A 488 -14.90 -16.30 -21.29
CA THR A 488 -15.05 -16.93 -19.97
C THR A 488 -13.98 -18.00 -19.77
N MET A 489 -13.81 -18.93 -20.72
CA MET A 489 -12.78 -19.96 -20.66
C MET A 489 -11.37 -19.38 -20.61
N PHE A 490 -11.11 -18.34 -21.40
CA PHE A 490 -9.82 -17.63 -21.37
C PHE A 490 -9.55 -17.01 -19.99
N ILE A 491 -10.56 -16.37 -19.37
CA ILE A 491 -10.42 -15.79 -18.03
C ILE A 491 -10.22 -16.88 -16.97
N LEU A 492 -10.90 -18.02 -17.06
CA LEU A 492 -10.65 -19.16 -16.17
C LEU A 492 -9.19 -19.64 -16.28
N ASN A 493 -8.65 -19.79 -17.49
CA ASN A 493 -7.26 -20.18 -17.70
C ASN A 493 -6.26 -19.11 -17.23
N ILE A 494 -6.61 -17.82 -17.35
CA ILE A 494 -5.82 -16.72 -16.77
C ILE A 494 -5.82 -16.81 -15.25
N LEU A 495 -6.96 -17.10 -14.62
CA LEU A 495 -7.09 -17.28 -13.18
C LEU A 495 -6.18 -18.42 -12.72
N ASP A 496 -6.20 -19.58 -13.39
CA ASP A 496 -5.29 -20.70 -13.10
C ASP A 496 -3.82 -20.27 -13.12
N PHE A 497 -3.43 -19.51 -14.15
CA PHE A 497 -2.05 -19.06 -14.27
C PHE A 497 -1.66 -18.06 -13.18
N ILE A 498 -2.46 -17.03 -12.90
CA ILE A 498 -2.11 -16.03 -11.87
C ILE A 498 -2.13 -16.61 -10.45
N PHE A 499 -3.02 -17.57 -10.17
CA PHE A 499 -3.06 -18.25 -8.88
C PHE A 499 -1.93 -19.26 -8.71
N PHE A 500 -1.56 -19.99 -9.77
CA PHE A 500 -0.32 -20.77 -9.82
C PHE A 500 0.88 -19.89 -9.48
N LEU A 501 0.96 -18.71 -10.11
CA LEU A 501 2.05 -17.79 -9.87
C LEU A 501 2.07 -17.35 -8.39
N TYR A 502 0.95 -16.83 -7.90
CA TYR A 502 0.87 -16.29 -6.55
C TYR A 502 1.12 -17.34 -5.44
N THR A 503 0.64 -18.58 -5.61
CA THR A 503 0.68 -19.65 -4.59
C THR A 503 2.09 -20.09 -4.19
N VAL A 504 3.10 -19.80 -5.02
CA VAL A 504 4.51 -20.09 -4.72
C VAL A 504 4.99 -19.24 -3.56
N TYR A 505 4.67 -17.94 -3.55
CA TYR A 505 5.20 -17.02 -2.55
C TYR A 505 4.26 -15.83 -2.27
N PRO A 506 3.19 -16.06 -1.49
CA PRO A 506 2.29 -15.00 -1.05
C PRO A 506 3.02 -13.92 -0.26
N LYS A 507 2.93 -12.67 -0.71
CA LYS A 507 3.42 -11.48 -0.01
C LYS A 507 2.39 -10.38 -0.13
N VAL A 508 2.37 -9.47 0.84
CA VAL A 508 1.44 -8.33 0.81
C VAL A 508 1.44 -7.59 -0.54
N ASN A 509 2.62 -7.27 -1.10
CA ASN A 509 2.72 -6.57 -2.39
C ASN A 509 2.16 -7.40 -3.56
N SER A 510 2.43 -8.70 -3.61
CA SER A 510 1.89 -9.57 -4.67
C SER A 510 0.40 -9.80 -4.50
N THR A 511 -0.09 -9.89 -3.25
CA THR A 511 -1.53 -9.96 -2.94
C THR A 511 -2.25 -8.70 -3.40
N ILE A 512 -1.68 -7.51 -3.15
CA ILE A 512 -2.28 -6.26 -3.64
C ILE A 512 -2.39 -6.29 -5.17
N LYS A 513 -1.34 -6.68 -5.91
CA LYS A 513 -1.43 -6.79 -7.38
C LYS A 513 -2.44 -7.85 -7.83
N LEU A 514 -2.52 -8.99 -7.15
CA LEU A 514 -3.53 -10.01 -7.41
C LEU A 514 -4.95 -9.46 -7.18
N THR A 515 -5.21 -8.80 -6.05
CA THR A 515 -6.52 -8.21 -5.76
C THR A 515 -6.94 -7.15 -6.77
N VAL A 516 -6.00 -6.41 -7.37
CA VAL A 516 -6.29 -5.48 -8.47
C VAL A 516 -6.79 -6.23 -9.71
N ILE A 517 -6.11 -7.31 -10.09
CA ILE A 517 -6.53 -8.17 -11.21
C ILE A 517 -7.92 -8.76 -10.92
N LEU A 518 -8.11 -9.34 -9.73
CA LEU A 518 -9.38 -9.94 -9.33
C LEU A 518 -10.51 -8.91 -9.32
N THR A 519 -10.30 -7.73 -8.74
CA THR A 519 -11.30 -6.65 -8.72
C THR A 519 -11.65 -6.18 -10.14
N THR A 520 -10.65 -6.10 -11.02
CA THR A 520 -10.87 -5.75 -12.43
C THR A 520 -11.75 -6.79 -13.12
N ILE A 521 -11.50 -8.09 -12.90
CA ILE A 521 -12.32 -9.19 -13.42
C ILE A 521 -13.73 -9.17 -12.81
N ILE A 522 -13.84 -9.07 -11.48
CA ILE A 522 -15.13 -9.06 -10.76
C ILE A 522 -16.00 -7.90 -11.24
N ASN A 523 -15.47 -6.67 -11.29
CA ASN A 523 -16.21 -5.49 -11.73
C ASN A 523 -16.61 -5.59 -13.21
N TYR A 524 -15.76 -6.19 -14.05
CA TYR A 524 -16.07 -6.43 -15.44
C TYR A 524 -17.24 -7.42 -15.59
N TYR A 525 -17.23 -8.53 -14.86
CA TYR A 525 -18.29 -9.56 -14.95
C TYR A 525 -19.60 -9.18 -14.24
N LYS A 526 -19.52 -8.39 -13.15
CA LYS A 526 -20.70 -7.81 -12.48
C LYS A 526 -21.22 -6.53 -13.16
N GLY A 527 -20.48 -6.02 -14.14
CA GLY A 527 -20.78 -4.76 -14.83
C GLY A 527 -22.08 -4.79 -15.63
N THR A 528 -22.57 -3.59 -15.96
CA THR A 528 -23.73 -3.39 -16.84
C THR A 528 -23.35 -2.52 -18.02
N HIS A 529 -23.98 -2.78 -19.18
CA HIS A 529 -23.97 -1.86 -20.30
C HIS A 529 -25.07 -0.81 -20.08
N ASN A 530 -24.65 0.46 -20.06
CA ASN A 530 -25.57 1.59 -20.05
C ASN A 530 -25.95 1.96 -21.49
N PHE A 531 -27.19 1.67 -21.86
CA PHE A 531 -27.80 2.16 -23.10
C PHE A 531 -28.73 3.34 -22.77
N LYS A 532 -29.02 4.22 -23.74
CA LYS A 532 -29.78 5.48 -23.55
C LYS A 532 -31.08 5.35 -22.72
N LYS A 533 -31.72 4.16 -22.70
CA LYS A 533 -32.99 3.88 -22.00
C LYS A 533 -32.97 2.68 -21.04
N SER A 534 -31.87 1.93 -20.89
CA SER A 534 -31.84 0.77 -19.97
C SER A 534 -30.42 0.34 -19.59
N LYS A 535 -30.30 -0.32 -18.43
CA LYS A 535 -29.09 -1.03 -18.00
C LYS A 535 -29.26 -2.52 -18.25
N VAL A 536 -28.35 -3.11 -19.00
CA VAL A 536 -28.36 -4.56 -19.28
C VAL A 536 -27.11 -5.18 -18.65
N LEU A 537 -27.27 -6.31 -17.95
CA LEU A 537 -26.12 -7.04 -17.42
C LEU A 537 -25.18 -7.42 -18.55
N ARG A 538 -23.88 -7.29 -18.30
CA ARG A 538 -22.88 -7.54 -19.34
C ARG A 538 -22.84 -8.99 -19.78
N PHE A 539 -22.97 -9.93 -18.86
CA PHE A 539 -22.89 -11.37 -19.13
C PHE A 539 -24.05 -12.13 -18.51
N ARG A 540 -24.30 -13.35 -19.01
CA ARG A 540 -25.29 -14.26 -18.44
C ARG A 540 -24.86 -14.70 -17.03
N SER A 541 -25.84 -15.01 -16.17
CA SER A 541 -25.62 -15.46 -14.80
C SER A 541 -24.65 -16.64 -14.74
N VAL A 542 -24.86 -17.66 -15.58
CA VAL A 542 -24.02 -18.87 -15.62
C VAL A 542 -22.52 -18.55 -15.80
N ASN A 543 -22.17 -17.71 -16.78
CA ASN A 543 -20.75 -17.38 -17.05
C ASN A 543 -20.16 -16.49 -15.96
N ARG A 544 -20.96 -15.57 -15.42
CA ARG A 544 -20.57 -14.76 -14.25
C ARG A 544 -20.28 -15.66 -13.06
N ASP A 545 -21.19 -16.57 -12.74
CA ASP A 545 -21.11 -17.41 -11.56
C ASP A 545 -19.96 -18.42 -11.67
N LEU A 546 -19.67 -18.94 -12.86
CA LEU A 546 -18.47 -19.75 -13.14
C LEU A 546 -17.17 -19.01 -12.77
N VAL A 547 -17.03 -17.75 -13.20
CA VAL A 547 -15.84 -16.94 -12.92
C VAL A 547 -15.74 -16.58 -11.44
N LEU A 548 -16.83 -16.13 -10.81
CA LEU A 548 -16.83 -15.77 -9.39
C LEU A 548 -16.57 -17.00 -8.51
N LYS A 549 -17.15 -18.16 -8.86
CA LYS A 549 -16.91 -19.44 -8.17
C LYS A 549 -15.44 -19.86 -8.29
N LYS A 550 -14.85 -19.77 -9.48
CA LYS A 550 -13.41 -20.05 -9.67
C LYS A 550 -12.53 -19.16 -8.80
N ILE A 551 -12.83 -17.86 -8.72
CA ILE A 551 -12.10 -16.94 -7.83
C ILE A 551 -12.24 -17.37 -6.37
N GLN A 552 -13.45 -17.74 -5.93
CA GLN A 552 -13.70 -18.18 -4.57
C GLN A 552 -12.94 -19.48 -4.23
N ASP A 553 -12.95 -20.46 -5.13
CA ASP A 553 -12.27 -21.76 -4.93
C ASP A 553 -10.74 -21.58 -4.84
N GLU A 554 -10.15 -20.76 -5.71
CA GLU A 554 -8.70 -20.48 -5.69
C GLU A 554 -8.28 -19.69 -4.44
N ILE A 555 -9.08 -18.69 -4.03
CA ILE A 555 -8.82 -17.97 -2.78
C ILE A 555 -8.91 -18.94 -1.60
N ARG A 556 -9.93 -19.81 -1.56
CA ARG A 556 -10.10 -20.79 -0.50
C ARG A 556 -8.87 -21.69 -0.38
N LEU A 557 -8.37 -22.22 -1.50
CA LEU A 557 -7.18 -23.07 -1.55
C LEU A 557 -5.94 -22.34 -1.00
N ILE A 558 -5.77 -21.06 -1.32
CA ILE A 558 -4.69 -20.24 -0.74
C ILE A 558 -4.84 -20.11 0.78
N LEU A 559 -6.04 -19.81 1.28
CA LEU A 559 -6.28 -19.59 2.69
C LEU A 559 -6.09 -20.89 3.50
N GLU A 560 -6.51 -22.04 2.96
CA GLU A 560 -6.28 -23.36 3.59
C GLU A 560 -4.78 -23.70 3.67
N LYS A 561 -3.99 -23.34 2.65
CA LYS A 561 -2.54 -23.55 2.63
C LYS A 561 -1.77 -22.55 3.52
N ASN A 562 -2.26 -21.32 3.65
CA ASN A 562 -1.57 -20.21 4.32
C ASN A 562 -2.38 -19.74 5.53
N LYS A 563 -2.43 -20.57 6.58
CA LYS A 563 -3.13 -20.23 7.84
C LYS A 563 -2.56 -18.95 8.47
N CYS A 564 -3.39 -18.24 9.21
CA CYS A 564 -3.03 -17.05 9.96
C CYS A 564 -2.11 -17.43 11.14
N VAL A 565 -0.80 -17.35 10.93
CA VAL A 565 0.23 -17.60 11.94
C VAL A 565 0.65 -16.27 12.55
N GLU A 566 1.04 -16.26 13.82
CA GLU A 566 1.34 -15.05 14.60
C GLU A 566 2.26 -14.04 13.89
N HIS A 567 3.27 -14.51 13.15
CA HIS A 567 4.25 -13.65 12.47
C HIS A 567 3.91 -13.34 10.99
N VAL A 568 2.86 -13.96 10.44
CA VAL A 568 2.50 -13.90 9.02
C VAL A 568 0.98 -13.82 8.91
N GLN A 569 0.43 -12.69 9.34
CA GLN A 569 -1.01 -12.51 9.42
C GLN A 569 -1.57 -11.69 8.26
N VAL A 570 -0.78 -10.82 7.62
CA VAL A 570 -1.30 -9.72 6.77
C VAL A 570 -1.40 -10.11 5.29
N GLU A 571 -0.57 -11.04 4.84
CA GLU A 571 -0.34 -11.43 3.44
C GLU A 571 -1.63 -11.80 2.72
N THR A 572 -2.52 -12.54 3.38
CA THR A 572 -3.71 -13.10 2.76
C THR A 572 -5.02 -12.43 3.22
N LEU A 573 -4.99 -11.51 4.19
CA LEU A 573 -6.19 -10.79 4.68
C LEU A 573 -6.94 -10.03 3.57
N TYR A 574 -6.21 -9.54 2.58
CA TYR A 574 -6.77 -8.84 1.42
C TYR A 574 -7.75 -9.72 0.64
N LEU A 575 -7.54 -11.03 0.62
CA LEU A 575 -8.40 -11.98 -0.07
C LEU A 575 -9.75 -12.16 0.62
N LEU A 576 -9.82 -12.02 1.96
CA LEU A 576 -11.11 -12.00 2.68
C LEU A 576 -11.95 -10.78 2.27
N ILE A 577 -11.31 -9.63 2.05
CA ILE A 577 -11.99 -8.43 1.55
C ILE A 577 -12.56 -8.67 0.14
N VAL A 578 -11.79 -9.33 -0.74
CA VAL A 578 -12.25 -9.73 -2.08
C VAL A 578 -13.41 -10.72 -2.01
N LEU A 579 -13.34 -11.74 -1.15
CA LEU A 579 -14.42 -12.71 -0.96
C LEU A 579 -15.71 -12.04 -0.52
N LYS A 580 -15.64 -11.06 0.39
CA LYS A 580 -16.81 -10.29 0.82
C LYS A 580 -17.45 -9.50 -0.35
N GLU A 581 -16.65 -9.02 -1.28
CA GLU A 581 -17.12 -8.34 -2.50
C GLU A 581 -17.80 -9.28 -3.50
N LEU A 582 -17.48 -10.59 -3.50
CA LEU A 582 -18.13 -11.57 -4.37
C LEU A 582 -19.63 -11.70 -4.05
N GLY A 583 -20.01 -11.55 -2.79
CA GLY A 583 -21.41 -11.63 -2.32
C GLY A 583 -21.63 -12.80 -1.36
N LYS A 584 -22.84 -12.87 -0.79
CA LYS A 584 -23.18 -13.86 0.25
C LYS A 584 -23.03 -15.32 -0.21
N GLU A 585 -23.35 -15.59 -1.47
CA GLU A 585 -23.27 -16.94 -2.06
C GLU A 585 -21.85 -17.52 -2.13
N TYR A 586 -20.82 -16.66 -2.02
CA TYR A 586 -19.40 -17.04 -2.14
C TYR A 586 -18.65 -16.91 -0.82
N GLN A 587 -19.37 -16.76 0.29
CA GLN A 587 -18.79 -16.73 1.64
C GLN A 587 -18.16 -18.07 2.02
N LEU A 588 -17.14 -18.03 2.86
CA LEU A 588 -16.46 -19.24 3.33
C LEU A 588 -17.35 -19.98 4.34
N PRO A 589 -17.36 -21.31 4.35
CA PRO A 589 -17.98 -22.06 5.45
C PRO A 589 -17.33 -21.68 6.80
N GLU A 590 -18.12 -21.64 7.87
CA GLU A 590 -17.65 -21.33 9.24
C GLU A 590 -16.41 -22.16 9.65
N PRO A 591 -16.34 -23.48 9.37
CA PRO A 591 -15.16 -24.29 9.72
C PRO A 591 -13.88 -23.88 8.98
N VAL A 592 -14.00 -23.48 7.72
CA VAL A 592 -12.84 -23.05 6.89
C VAL A 592 -12.29 -21.73 7.41
N LEU A 593 -13.19 -20.80 7.77
CA LEU A 593 -12.77 -19.52 8.36
C LEU A 593 -12.13 -19.72 9.74
N CYS A 594 -12.67 -20.61 10.57
CA CYS A 594 -12.09 -20.99 11.85
C CYS A 594 -10.69 -21.59 11.70
N ASP A 595 -10.51 -22.54 10.78
CA ASP A 595 -9.21 -23.17 10.54
C ASP A 595 -8.16 -22.16 10.06
N TYR A 596 -8.54 -21.24 9.16
CA TYR A 596 -7.67 -20.17 8.70
C TYR A 596 -7.17 -19.28 9.86
N PHE A 597 -8.04 -18.89 10.79
CA PHE A 597 -7.65 -18.08 11.96
C PHE A 597 -7.12 -18.89 13.15
N ASN A 598 -6.89 -20.20 13.00
CA ASN A 598 -6.50 -21.10 14.09
C ASN A 598 -7.46 -21.03 15.30
N CYS A 599 -8.75 -20.94 14.99
CA CYS A 599 -9.84 -20.88 15.94
C CYS A 599 -10.39 -22.29 16.16
N VAL A 600 -10.22 -22.83 17.37
CA VAL A 600 -10.57 -24.20 17.69
C VAL A 600 -11.82 -24.24 18.55
N LYS A 601 -12.72 -25.17 18.25
CA LYS A 601 -13.90 -25.43 19.08
C LYS A 601 -13.47 -26.12 20.38
N ASN A 602 -13.82 -25.53 21.51
CA ASN A 602 -13.66 -26.13 22.83
C ASN A 602 -14.55 -27.37 22.93
N LYS A 603 -13.96 -28.50 23.33
CA LYS A 603 -14.66 -29.79 23.46
C LYS A 603 -15.72 -29.78 24.56
N ILE A 604 -15.58 -28.92 25.57
CA ILE A 604 -16.44 -28.89 26.75
C ILE A 604 -17.59 -27.89 26.58
N THR A 605 -17.26 -26.62 26.29
CA THR A 605 -18.28 -25.55 26.20
C THR A 605 -18.86 -25.37 24.80
N SER A 606 -18.32 -26.05 23.78
CA SER A 606 -18.62 -25.83 22.36
C SER A 606 -18.30 -24.42 21.83
N ASP A 607 -17.70 -23.55 22.64
CA ASP A 607 -17.26 -22.22 22.23
C ASP A 607 -16.02 -22.26 21.34
N PHE A 608 -15.82 -21.22 20.57
CA PHE A 608 -14.61 -21.06 19.77
C PHE A 608 -13.52 -20.31 20.54
N LEU A 609 -12.27 -20.77 20.42
CA LEU A 609 -11.10 -20.16 21.04
C LEU A 609 -9.97 -19.97 20.03
N PHE A 610 -9.50 -18.74 19.89
CA PHE A 610 -8.35 -18.41 19.06
C PHE A 610 -7.06 -18.83 19.77
N LYS A 611 -6.29 -19.73 19.13
CA LYS A 611 -5.02 -20.20 19.69
C LYS A 611 -3.83 -19.26 19.43
N ASN A 612 -3.91 -18.48 18.35
CA ASN A 612 -2.82 -17.58 17.95
C ASN A 612 -3.07 -16.15 18.45
N HIS A 613 -1.98 -15.42 18.68
CA HIS A 613 -2.07 -14.00 18.95
C HIS A 613 -2.43 -13.22 17.69
N LEU A 614 -3.71 -12.83 17.56
CA LEU A 614 -4.17 -11.97 16.48
C LEU A 614 -3.73 -10.53 16.73
N ASN A 615 -3.17 -9.92 15.71
CA ASN A 615 -2.87 -8.49 15.71
C ASN A 615 -4.13 -7.66 15.38
N CYS A 616 -4.06 -6.35 15.60
CA CYS A 616 -5.16 -5.43 15.32
C CYS A 616 -5.73 -5.58 13.89
N PHE A 617 -4.89 -5.74 12.86
CA PHE A 617 -5.37 -5.88 11.48
C PHE A 617 -6.19 -7.15 11.27
N SER A 618 -5.77 -8.28 11.81
CA SER A 618 -6.51 -9.54 11.74
C SER A 618 -7.87 -9.44 12.42
N ILE A 619 -7.92 -8.83 13.60
CA ILE A 619 -9.16 -8.62 14.36
C ILE A 619 -10.12 -7.75 13.55
N LEU A 620 -9.65 -6.61 13.02
CA LEU A 620 -10.46 -5.67 12.26
C LEU A 620 -10.97 -6.27 10.94
N VAL A 621 -10.11 -6.97 10.20
CA VAL A 621 -10.52 -7.65 8.95
C VAL A 621 -11.50 -8.78 9.23
N LEU A 622 -11.34 -9.53 10.33
CA LEU A 622 -12.28 -10.59 10.69
C LEU A 622 -13.66 -10.03 11.09
N PHE A 623 -13.71 -8.97 11.91
CA PHE A 623 -14.96 -8.25 12.17
C PHE A 623 -15.58 -7.71 10.89
N TYR A 624 -14.76 -7.16 9.98
CA TYR A 624 -15.22 -6.67 8.70
C TYR A 624 -15.80 -7.82 7.86
N TYR A 625 -15.15 -8.98 7.79
CA TYR A 625 -15.62 -10.12 6.99
C TYR A 625 -16.95 -10.67 7.52
N VAL A 626 -16.98 -11.03 8.81
CA VAL A 626 -18.13 -11.64 9.49
C VAL A 626 -19.34 -10.71 9.54
N GLY A 627 -19.15 -9.43 9.88
CA GLY A 627 -20.24 -8.47 9.97
C GLY A 627 -21.33 -8.87 10.96
N ASN A 628 -22.60 -8.81 10.51
CA ASN A 628 -23.79 -9.25 11.25
C ASN A 628 -24.41 -10.53 10.64
N ASP A 629 -23.59 -11.34 9.98
CA ASP A 629 -24.07 -12.58 9.38
C ASP A 629 -24.31 -13.65 10.44
N ILE A 630 -25.49 -14.28 10.40
CA ILE A 630 -25.92 -15.29 11.38
C ILE A 630 -25.02 -16.52 11.31
N GLN A 631 -24.49 -16.84 10.13
CA GLN A 631 -23.59 -17.98 9.92
C GLN A 631 -22.34 -17.92 10.81
N TYR A 632 -21.88 -16.72 11.18
CA TYR A 632 -20.62 -16.53 11.90
C TYR A 632 -20.83 -16.00 13.33
N GLN A 633 -22.05 -16.09 13.86
CA GLN A 633 -22.37 -15.53 15.18
C GLN A 633 -21.44 -16.05 16.29
N ARG A 634 -21.12 -17.36 16.26
CA ARG A 634 -20.23 -17.98 17.25
C ARG A 634 -18.78 -17.50 17.14
N ILE A 635 -18.27 -17.35 15.91
CA ILE A 635 -16.93 -16.77 15.66
C ILE A 635 -16.88 -15.32 16.18
N LYS A 636 -17.94 -14.55 15.94
CA LYS A 636 -18.04 -13.16 16.37
C LYS A 636 -18.02 -13.03 17.89
N GLU A 637 -18.78 -13.87 18.60
CA GLU A 637 -18.79 -13.92 20.07
C GLU A 637 -17.41 -14.28 20.63
N ALA A 638 -16.77 -15.31 20.07
CA ALA A 638 -15.40 -15.68 20.42
C ALA A 638 -14.41 -14.54 20.17
N LEU A 639 -14.57 -13.78 19.08
CA LEU A 639 -13.70 -12.66 18.74
C LEU A 639 -13.87 -11.48 19.70
N LEU A 640 -15.10 -11.20 20.13
CA LEU A 640 -15.39 -10.19 21.16
C LEU A 640 -14.74 -10.56 22.50
N LEU A 641 -14.85 -11.83 22.92
CA LEU A 641 -14.19 -12.31 24.13
C LEU A 641 -12.66 -12.22 24.02
N TYR A 642 -12.10 -12.72 22.93
CA TYR A 642 -10.66 -12.66 22.65
C TYR A 642 -10.12 -11.23 22.69
N THR A 643 -10.83 -10.29 22.07
CA THR A 643 -10.45 -8.88 22.02
C THR A 643 -10.45 -8.25 23.41
N THR A 644 -11.43 -8.61 24.25
CA THR A 644 -11.53 -8.16 25.65
C THR A 644 -10.32 -8.65 26.44
N LEU A 645 -10.04 -9.96 26.39
CA LEU A 645 -8.88 -10.57 27.06
C LEU A 645 -7.55 -9.98 26.59
N LYS A 646 -7.40 -9.70 25.29
CA LYS A 646 -6.20 -9.04 24.72
C LYS A 646 -5.96 -7.66 25.35
N ILE A 647 -7.03 -6.89 25.61
CA ILE A 647 -6.93 -5.56 26.24
C ILE A 647 -6.66 -5.70 27.75
N GLU A 648 -7.37 -6.61 28.43
CA GLU A 648 -7.26 -6.84 29.87
C GLU A 648 -5.85 -7.30 30.28
N ASN A 649 -5.23 -8.17 29.49
CA ASN A 649 -3.88 -8.68 29.70
C ASN A 649 -2.78 -7.60 29.61
N ILE A 650 -3.12 -6.39 29.14
CA ILE A 650 -2.19 -5.25 29.10
C ILE A 650 -2.53 -4.31 30.26
N ASP A 651 -1.49 -3.92 31.01
CA ASP A 651 -1.59 -2.95 32.10
C ASP A 651 -2.29 -1.66 31.67
N GLU A 652 -3.20 -1.16 32.52
CA GLU A 652 -4.08 -0.01 32.22
C GLU A 652 -3.28 1.23 31.83
N ALA A 653 -2.15 1.47 32.49
CA ALA A 653 -1.26 2.59 32.20
C ALA A 653 -0.60 2.49 30.82
N LYS A 654 -0.54 1.30 30.21
CA LYS A 654 0.04 1.06 28.87
C LYS A 654 -1.02 1.04 27.77
N ARG A 655 -2.29 0.74 28.08
CA ARG A 655 -3.40 0.66 27.11
C ARG A 655 -3.48 1.89 26.21
N ARG A 656 -3.51 3.06 26.84
CA ARG A 656 -3.54 4.39 26.19
C ARG A 656 -2.23 4.79 25.49
N ARG A 657 -1.11 4.13 25.77
CA ARG A 657 0.19 4.41 25.14
C ARG A 657 0.49 3.52 23.95
N SER A 658 -0.23 2.40 23.80
CA SER A 658 -0.09 1.45 22.70
C SER A 658 -0.85 1.92 21.47
N ALA A 659 -0.14 2.04 20.34
CA ALA A 659 -0.74 2.36 19.05
C ALA A 659 -1.75 1.28 18.64
N GLU A 660 -1.42 0.00 18.84
CA GLU A 660 -2.27 -1.13 18.46
C GLU A 660 -3.62 -1.05 19.17
N LEU A 661 -3.58 -0.89 20.50
CA LEU A 661 -4.79 -0.85 21.33
C LEU A 661 -5.61 0.42 21.10
N THR A 662 -4.95 1.57 20.92
CA THR A 662 -5.63 2.85 20.65
C THR A 662 -6.37 2.78 19.31
N ILE A 663 -5.71 2.31 18.26
CA ILE A 663 -6.32 2.12 16.94
C ILE A 663 -7.50 1.13 17.04
N LEU A 664 -7.28 -0.01 17.71
CA LEU A 664 -8.29 -1.04 17.90
C LEU A 664 -9.52 -0.49 18.64
N LEU A 665 -9.34 0.23 19.74
CA LEU A 665 -10.44 0.84 20.50
C LEU A 665 -11.31 1.72 19.60
N PHE A 666 -10.71 2.68 18.89
CA PHE A 666 -11.45 3.64 18.08
C PHE A 666 -12.17 3.01 16.88
N ASP A 667 -11.55 2.01 16.25
CA ASP A 667 -12.19 1.28 15.17
C ASP A 667 -13.33 0.38 15.67
N LEU A 668 -13.21 -0.26 16.85
CA LEU A 668 -14.29 -1.04 17.46
C LEU A 668 -15.46 -0.16 17.94
N LEU A 669 -15.17 1.03 18.50
CA LEU A 669 -16.20 2.00 18.86
C LEU A 669 -16.98 2.49 17.64
N SER A 670 -16.33 2.65 16.49
CA SER A 670 -16.96 3.02 15.22
C SER A 670 -17.51 1.82 14.42
N CYS A 671 -17.27 0.58 14.87
CA CYS A 671 -17.73 -0.60 14.17
C CYS A 671 -19.27 -0.72 14.23
N PRO A 672 -19.97 -0.83 13.09
CA PRO A 672 -21.43 -0.97 13.05
C PRO A 672 -21.90 -2.39 13.41
N TYR A 673 -20.98 -3.35 13.47
CA TYR A 673 -21.29 -4.75 13.76
C TYR A 673 -21.26 -5.07 15.25
N ILE A 674 -20.88 -4.11 16.09
CA ILE A 674 -20.71 -4.30 17.53
C ILE A 674 -21.81 -3.53 18.27
N VAL A 675 -22.46 -4.21 19.21
CA VAL A 675 -23.54 -3.64 20.02
C VAL A 675 -23.02 -2.64 21.06
N SER A 676 -23.84 -1.65 21.41
CA SER A 676 -23.46 -0.57 22.33
C SER A 676 -23.03 -1.06 23.71
N ALA A 677 -23.62 -2.15 24.23
CA ALA A 677 -23.24 -2.73 25.52
C ALA A 677 -21.77 -3.16 25.56
N TYR A 678 -21.27 -3.78 24.48
CA TYR A 678 -19.87 -4.16 24.39
C TYR A 678 -18.96 -2.93 24.25
N LYS A 679 -19.39 -1.91 23.49
CA LYS A 679 -18.65 -0.64 23.38
C LYS A 679 -18.49 0.07 24.72
N LYS A 680 -19.53 0.03 25.58
CA LYS A 680 -19.48 0.52 26.96
C LYS A 680 -18.45 -0.26 27.79
N ASN A 681 -18.48 -1.60 27.71
CA ASN A 681 -17.48 -2.44 28.38
C ASN A 681 -16.04 -2.09 27.95
N LEU A 682 -15.81 -1.88 26.65
CA LEU A 682 -14.50 -1.44 26.16
C LEU A 682 -14.07 -0.11 26.78
N LEU A 683 -14.97 0.88 26.91
CA LEU A 683 -14.64 2.16 27.53
C LEU A 683 -14.33 2.03 29.02
N SER A 684 -15.02 1.13 29.73
CA SER A 684 -14.70 0.79 31.13
C SER A 684 -13.28 0.27 31.29
N LEU A 685 -12.79 -0.55 30.36
CA LEU A 685 -11.38 -1.02 30.36
C LEU A 685 -10.35 0.10 30.18
N TYR A 686 -10.77 1.29 29.75
CA TYR A 686 -9.91 2.47 29.62
C TYR A 686 -10.17 3.50 30.73
N GLY A 687 -10.88 3.12 31.80
CA GLY A 687 -11.12 3.95 32.98
C GLY A 687 -12.27 4.96 32.81
N ILE A 688 -13.15 4.78 31.82
CA ILE A 688 -14.36 5.60 31.67
C ILE A 688 -15.53 4.77 32.18
N LEU A 689 -15.95 5.02 33.43
CA LEU A 689 -16.98 4.24 34.11
C LEU A 689 -18.39 4.88 34.05
N ASP A 690 -18.46 6.18 33.77
CA ASP A 690 -19.72 6.91 33.70
C ASP A 690 -20.51 6.56 32.44
N ASP A 691 -21.72 6.02 32.61
CA ASP A 691 -22.59 5.57 31.53
C ASP A 691 -23.03 6.69 30.58
N ALA A 692 -23.23 7.91 31.09
CA ALA A 692 -23.60 9.06 30.28
C ALA A 692 -22.44 9.45 29.35
N ILE A 693 -21.23 9.55 29.91
CA ILE A 693 -20.00 9.85 29.14
C ILE A 693 -19.76 8.76 28.10
N GLN A 694 -19.91 7.49 28.46
CA GLN A 694 -19.77 6.37 27.52
C GLN A 694 -20.77 6.46 26.37
N THR A 695 -22.04 6.73 26.68
CA THR A 695 -23.12 6.85 25.69
C THR A 695 -22.85 8.01 24.74
N ASP A 696 -22.31 9.12 25.24
CA ASP A 696 -21.97 10.28 24.43
C ASP A 696 -20.77 10.03 23.51
N ILE A 697 -19.72 9.36 24.00
CA ILE A 697 -18.57 8.95 23.18
C ILE A 697 -19.02 8.02 22.05
N ILE A 698 -19.87 7.04 22.34
CA ILE A 698 -20.44 6.14 21.32
C ILE A 698 -21.32 6.95 20.34
N GLY A 699 -22.11 7.89 20.86
CA GLY A 699 -22.97 8.78 20.07
C GLY A 699 -22.20 9.70 19.13
N PHE A 700 -20.93 10.01 19.42
CA PHE A 700 -20.05 10.79 18.56
C PHE A 700 -19.82 10.15 17.19
N GLN A 701 -20.10 8.86 17.03
CA GLN A 701 -20.07 8.18 15.72
C GLN A 701 -20.96 8.87 14.66
N LYS A 702 -22.00 9.60 15.07
CA LYS A 702 -22.83 10.42 14.17
C LYS A 702 -22.03 11.57 13.52
N ASN A 703 -21.07 12.12 14.24
CA ASN A 703 -20.17 13.18 13.77
C ASN A 703 -18.96 12.61 13.04
N GLN A 704 -18.43 11.48 13.52
CA GLN A 704 -17.24 10.83 12.99
C GLN A 704 -17.54 9.34 12.77
N LYS A 705 -18.01 9.00 11.56
CA LYS A 705 -18.46 7.64 11.24
C LYS A 705 -17.35 6.59 11.33
N TYR A 706 -16.12 6.97 10.98
CA TYR A 706 -14.95 6.10 10.86
C TYR A 706 -13.71 6.77 11.46
N TRP A 707 -12.74 5.97 11.91
CA TRP A 707 -11.45 6.47 12.41
C TRP A 707 -10.30 6.07 11.49
N PHE A 708 -9.96 4.78 11.46
CA PHE A 708 -8.93 4.24 10.58
C PHE A 708 -9.52 3.21 9.62
N THR A 709 -10.49 2.41 10.07
CA THR A 709 -11.18 1.40 9.25
C THR A 709 -12.48 1.91 8.65
N LYS A 710 -12.64 1.71 7.33
CA LYS A 710 -13.92 1.89 6.64
C LYS A 710 -14.76 0.62 6.76
N TRP A 711 -15.90 0.68 7.44
CA TRP A 711 -16.71 -0.51 7.71
C TRP A 711 -17.79 -0.82 6.65
N ASP A 712 -18.37 0.19 6.00
CA ASP A 712 -19.43 0.00 5.01
C ASP A 712 -19.18 0.72 3.68
N LYS A 713 -19.96 0.34 2.66
CA LYS A 713 -19.94 0.93 1.31
C LYS A 713 -18.53 1.03 0.73
N ILE A 714 -17.75 -0.04 0.89
CA ILE A 714 -16.40 -0.10 0.35
C ILE A 714 -16.50 -0.25 -1.16
N ASN A 715 -15.81 0.63 -1.88
CA ASN A 715 -15.57 0.45 -3.31
C ASN A 715 -14.13 -0.05 -3.45
N LEU A 716 -13.97 -1.36 -3.58
CA LEU A 716 -12.67 -2.02 -3.55
C LEU A 716 -11.71 -1.45 -4.61
N GLU A 717 -12.22 -1.12 -5.80
CA GLU A 717 -11.43 -0.49 -6.87
C GLU A 717 -10.93 0.91 -6.48
N LYS A 718 -11.77 1.75 -5.87
CA LYS A 718 -11.34 3.08 -5.38
C LYS A 718 -10.27 2.94 -4.30
N GLU A 719 -10.47 2.04 -3.32
CA GLU A 719 -9.52 1.86 -2.21
C GLU A 719 -8.19 1.24 -2.68
N LEU A 720 -8.22 0.28 -3.60
CA LEU A 720 -7.02 -0.30 -4.22
C LEU A 720 -6.25 0.75 -5.02
N ASN A 721 -6.93 1.55 -5.85
CA ASN A 721 -6.28 2.61 -6.61
C ASN A 721 -5.62 3.64 -5.68
N ALA A 722 -6.28 4.00 -4.60
CA ALA A 722 -5.71 4.89 -3.59
C ALA A 722 -4.45 4.30 -2.95
N LYS A 723 -4.52 3.01 -2.60
CA LYS A 723 -3.39 2.29 -2.02
C LYS A 723 -2.23 2.24 -3.01
N ILE A 724 -2.45 1.87 -4.27
CA ILE A 724 -1.41 1.88 -5.32
C ILE A 724 -0.78 3.27 -5.49
N CYS A 725 -1.54 4.36 -5.34
CA CYS A 725 -0.97 5.71 -5.40
C CYS A 725 0.03 5.99 -4.27
N GLN A 726 -0.11 5.34 -3.12
CA GLN A 726 0.81 5.40 -1.98
C GLN A 726 2.03 4.46 -2.14
N GLU A 727 2.10 3.67 -3.22
CA GLU A 727 3.23 2.76 -3.44
C GLU A 727 4.52 3.58 -3.63
N VAL A 728 5.39 3.45 -2.63
CA VAL A 728 6.63 4.19 -2.50
C VAL A 728 7.62 3.81 -3.62
N TYR A 729 7.57 2.56 -4.10
CA TYR A 729 8.50 1.96 -5.06
C TYR A 729 7.89 1.69 -6.45
N SER A 730 6.80 2.36 -6.83
CA SER A 730 6.11 2.16 -8.12
C SER A 730 6.79 2.81 -9.33
#